data_AF-A0A962I2Y6-F1
#
_entry.id   AF-A0A962I2Y6-F1
#
_cell.length_a   1.000
_cell.length_b   1.000
_cell.length_c   1.000
_cell.angle_alpha   90.00
_cell.angle_beta   90.00
_cell.angle_gamma   90.00
#
_symmetry.space_group_name_H-M   'P 1'
#
loop_
_entity.id
_entity.type
_entity.pdbx_description
1 polymer ?
#
loop_
_entity_poly.entity_id
_entity_poly.type
_entity_poly.pdbx_seq_one_letter_code
_entity_poly.pdbx_strand_id
1 'polypeptide(L)'
;MIFFSDTATTETYTIGGTLSGLGANRSITLQLNVGETLTLDADGSFLFASPFAFGSFYSVSVSEQPMGQTCEVSGGGIVVGNVSTVEVICVSDSYLIGGTLSNLDAGGSITLQNNGGDDLTLGADGSFVFSAPVDSGTNYLVSVLAQPAGQRCTVSNASGVATANVTDVIVRCVCDRISFPYTLPDNVPATLIDAIACANDNDSADIIDLDGQSISLTGSLGVLTVLPAISSDISLRNGTITRAGENPVRFLATSGSGHLSLRDMVLSNGGGSSFPSCGGSVSVNPGGSLILINTRLSGSVSNADLGGGAICSAGTVTMVNSIISGNRARLGGGLAAYGGQVTISNSVMSGNVADTQGGAIYSEDSDVTLVNATVTGNHQSSDGAFSGADNHLALRNSIVWGNINASGGAVQIFNLPVTTGSTSVSNSLIQGGQFGALDADPLFLAPLTASATPSSAGNFQLSDDSPAIDAGANADVPADSLDVNDNGNTSEDAPDLAGNPRRVDDTAVADTGIGAAPIVDLGAFEKQSASVPQADLSISKTNGSTSSTPGRTTVYTITVMNAGPSDVIGATVTDNVPASLSCVWTCVGAGGASCVGSGIGSIHDCVVLATGSSATYTADCLISAAATGTLTNTATVGSDIDDPIPGNNTATDSDTLGASADVSIAKTDGQASVNAGSATVYTITASNTGPSHAPAATVVDNFPAACVAPTWTCVGAGGGSCPASGSGNINQGVNLPAGGAVSFTASCPISGSASGVLSNTATVTSSATDPNPANNSATDTSAIIAPVVSISGGTITEGDSGTANLQFMVTRTSNGTSFDVTVTSSDGTAVAGEDYQATNTTLSFTAGGNFSEIVSVPIIG
;
A
#
# COMPACT_ATOMS: atom_id res chain seq x y z
N MET A 1 -20.58 -108.93 81.81
CA MET A 1 -21.36 -107.68 81.89
C MET A 1 -20.68 -106.76 82.88
N ILE A 2 -19.81 -105.88 82.38
CA ILE A 2 -19.33 -104.65 83.01
C ILE A 2 -19.28 -103.66 81.84
N PHE A 3 -20.08 -102.60 81.90
CA PHE A 3 -20.09 -101.51 80.93
C PHE A 3 -18.93 -100.56 81.25
N PHE A 4 -18.16 -100.16 80.25
CA PHE A 4 -17.41 -98.89 80.28
C PHE A 4 -18.11 -97.95 79.31
N SER A 5 -18.71 -96.89 79.87
CA SER A 5 -19.06 -95.69 79.14
C SER A 5 -17.76 -94.91 78.91
N ASP A 6 -17.29 -94.89 77.67
CA ASP A 6 -16.27 -93.92 77.27
C ASP A 6 -17.00 -92.79 76.54
N THR A 7 -17.22 -91.69 77.27
CA THR A 7 -17.57 -90.42 76.67
C THR A 7 -16.33 -89.89 75.96
N ALA A 8 -16.13 -90.29 74.70
CA ALA A 8 -15.13 -89.66 73.85
C ALA A 8 -15.52 -88.19 73.66
N THR A 9 -14.86 -87.29 74.40
CA THR A 9 -14.89 -85.87 74.12
C THR A 9 -14.25 -85.67 72.75
N THR A 10 -15.05 -85.42 71.71
CA THR A 10 -14.53 -85.00 70.41
C THR A 10 -13.71 -83.74 70.61
N GLU A 11 -12.40 -83.82 70.41
CA GLU A 11 -11.54 -82.64 70.42
C GLU A 11 -11.99 -81.71 69.29
N THR A 12 -12.39 -80.50 69.67
CA THR A 12 -12.79 -79.45 68.73
C THR A 12 -11.80 -78.31 68.75
N TYR A 13 -11.52 -77.76 67.59
CA TYR A 13 -10.52 -76.73 67.36
C TYR A 13 -11.15 -75.49 66.72
N THR A 14 -10.57 -74.32 66.98
CA THR A 14 -11.05 -73.04 66.44
C THR A 14 -10.43 -72.72 65.08
N ILE A 15 -11.19 -72.03 64.24
CA ILE A 15 -10.70 -71.51 62.95
C ILE A 15 -10.62 -69.98 63.05
N GLY A 16 -9.44 -69.44 62.80
CA GLY A 16 -9.15 -68.02 62.85
C GLY A 16 -7.95 -67.66 61.98
N GLY A 17 -7.66 -66.38 61.96
CA GLY A 17 -6.72 -65.82 61.00
C GLY A 17 -6.40 -64.36 61.27
N THR A 18 -5.76 -63.72 60.30
CA THR A 18 -5.43 -62.29 60.31
C THR A 18 -5.99 -61.61 59.07
N LEU A 19 -6.69 -60.50 59.27
CA LEU A 19 -7.07 -59.56 58.23
C LEU A 19 -6.06 -58.41 58.20
N SER A 20 -5.61 -58.05 57.00
CA SER A 20 -4.73 -56.91 56.77
C SER A 20 -5.12 -56.15 55.50
N GLY A 21 -4.92 -54.83 55.51
CA GLY A 21 -5.15 -53.95 54.35
C GLY A 21 -6.59 -53.44 54.20
N LEU A 22 -7.47 -53.64 55.19
CA LEU A 22 -8.84 -53.09 55.16
C LEU A 22 -8.81 -51.56 55.39
N GLY A 23 -9.38 -50.82 54.45
CA GLY A 23 -9.44 -49.36 54.51
C GLY A 23 -10.33 -48.85 55.65
N ALA A 24 -10.02 -47.65 56.16
CA ALA A 24 -10.79 -47.03 57.24
C ALA A 24 -12.28 -46.86 56.87
N ASN A 25 -13.17 -47.19 57.80
CA ASN A 25 -14.64 -47.17 57.63
C ASN A 25 -15.18 -48.13 56.55
N ARG A 26 -14.47 -49.21 56.25
CA ARG A 26 -14.93 -50.28 55.36
C ARG A 26 -15.17 -51.55 56.17
N SER A 27 -16.02 -52.44 55.67
CA SER A 27 -16.33 -53.73 56.27
C SER A 27 -16.16 -54.84 55.24
N ILE A 28 -15.65 -56.00 55.67
CA ILE A 28 -15.60 -57.23 54.88
C ILE A 28 -16.42 -58.31 55.60
N THR A 29 -17.17 -59.12 54.86
CA THR A 29 -17.87 -60.29 55.43
C THR A 29 -17.24 -61.59 54.92
N LEU A 30 -16.56 -62.30 55.82
CA LEU A 30 -16.00 -63.63 55.58
C LEU A 30 -17.07 -64.71 55.81
N GLN A 31 -16.95 -65.82 55.09
CA GLN A 31 -17.80 -67.00 55.24
C GLN A 31 -16.94 -68.22 55.49
N LEU A 32 -17.33 -69.02 56.48
CA LEU A 32 -16.74 -70.31 56.79
C LEU A 32 -17.63 -71.42 56.21
N ASN A 33 -17.12 -72.13 55.21
CA ASN A 33 -17.86 -73.10 54.40
C ASN A 33 -19.13 -72.48 53.80
N VAL A 34 -20.32 -73.03 54.06
CA VAL A 34 -21.62 -72.50 53.63
C VAL A 34 -22.49 -72.03 54.82
N GLY A 35 -21.89 -71.87 56.00
CA GLY A 35 -22.61 -71.73 57.27
C GLY A 35 -22.43 -70.37 57.94
N GLU A 36 -21.39 -70.24 58.77
CA GLU A 36 -21.14 -69.06 59.60
C GLU A 36 -20.52 -67.92 58.77
N THR A 37 -20.98 -66.69 59.00
CA THR A 37 -20.34 -65.47 58.48
C THR A 37 -19.77 -64.63 59.61
N LEU A 38 -18.71 -63.89 59.31
CA LEU A 38 -18.04 -62.99 60.24
C LEU A 38 -17.72 -61.67 59.52
N THR A 39 -18.32 -60.58 59.99
CA THR A 39 -18.05 -59.23 59.50
C THR A 39 -16.92 -58.60 60.31
N LEU A 40 -15.95 -58.01 59.61
CA LEU A 40 -14.78 -57.35 60.19
C LEU A 40 -14.71 -55.91 59.67
N ASP A 41 -14.55 -54.95 60.59
CA ASP A 41 -14.54 -53.50 60.29
C ASP A 41 -13.15 -52.86 60.51
N ALA A 42 -12.15 -53.67 60.86
CA ALA A 42 -10.77 -53.24 61.06
C ALA A 42 -9.78 -54.39 60.88
N ASP A 43 -8.53 -54.06 60.53
CA ASP A 43 -7.41 -55.00 60.50
C ASP A 43 -7.13 -55.62 61.88
N GLY A 44 -6.69 -56.88 61.89
CA GLY A 44 -6.37 -57.62 63.10
C GLY A 44 -6.63 -59.11 63.03
N SER A 45 -6.42 -59.80 64.14
CA SER A 45 -6.76 -61.22 64.26
C SER A 45 -8.27 -61.42 64.38
N PHE A 46 -8.80 -62.43 63.70
CA PHE A 46 -10.21 -62.83 63.79
C PHE A 46 -10.34 -64.31 64.15
N LEU A 47 -11.51 -64.68 64.67
CA LEU A 47 -11.85 -66.05 65.06
C LEU A 47 -13.33 -66.31 64.75
N PHE A 48 -13.63 -67.40 64.06
CA PHE A 48 -15.00 -67.89 63.93
C PHE A 48 -15.45 -68.55 65.23
N ALA A 49 -16.71 -68.35 65.61
CA ALA A 49 -17.27 -68.82 66.88
C ALA A 49 -17.54 -70.32 66.89
N SER A 50 -17.83 -70.93 65.72
CA SER A 50 -18.14 -72.35 65.63
C SER A 50 -16.88 -73.24 65.75
N PRO A 51 -16.83 -74.17 66.71
CA PRO A 51 -15.71 -75.09 66.87
C PRO A 51 -15.82 -76.28 65.88
N PHE A 52 -14.69 -76.77 65.35
CA PHE A 52 -14.64 -77.85 64.36
C PHE A 52 -13.98 -79.11 64.92
N ALA A 53 -14.56 -80.28 64.67
CA ALA A 53 -13.97 -81.55 65.10
C ALA A 53 -12.69 -81.86 64.31
N PHE A 54 -11.72 -82.49 64.99
CA PHE A 54 -10.52 -83.05 64.36
C PHE A 54 -10.86 -83.87 63.09
N GLY A 55 -10.15 -83.61 62.00
CA GLY A 55 -10.34 -84.28 60.71
C GLY A 55 -11.41 -83.66 59.79
N SER A 56 -12.15 -82.63 60.24
CA SER A 56 -13.15 -81.95 59.41
C SER A 56 -12.50 -81.01 58.38
N PHE A 57 -13.16 -80.80 57.24
CA PHE A 57 -12.73 -79.81 56.25
C PHE A 57 -13.25 -78.40 56.61
N TYR A 58 -12.42 -77.40 56.38
CA TYR A 58 -12.81 -76.00 56.47
C TYR A 58 -12.30 -75.22 55.25
N SER A 59 -13.08 -74.24 54.81
CA SER A 59 -12.73 -73.28 53.76
C SER A 59 -13.24 -71.92 54.19
N VAL A 60 -12.39 -70.90 54.11
CA VAL A 60 -12.79 -69.51 54.34
C VAL A 60 -12.85 -68.81 52.98
N SER A 61 -13.93 -68.08 52.71
CA SER A 61 -14.11 -67.28 51.50
C SER A 61 -14.68 -65.92 51.82
N VAL A 62 -14.52 -64.94 50.93
CA VAL A 62 -15.20 -63.64 51.06
C VAL A 62 -16.64 -63.77 50.53
N SER A 63 -17.63 -63.44 51.36
CA SER A 63 -19.04 -63.39 50.96
C SER A 63 -19.49 -61.99 50.54
N GLU A 64 -18.85 -60.95 51.08
CA GLU A 64 -19.08 -59.56 50.70
C GLU A 64 -17.75 -58.80 50.76
N GLN A 65 -17.34 -58.24 49.61
CA GLN A 65 -16.12 -57.44 49.50
C GLN A 65 -16.34 -56.03 50.08
N PRO A 66 -15.31 -55.39 50.66
CA PRO A 66 -15.40 -53.99 51.03
C PRO A 66 -15.52 -53.10 49.79
N MET A 67 -16.28 -52.00 49.89
CA MET A 67 -16.43 -51.07 48.78
C MET A 67 -15.07 -50.45 48.38
N GLY A 68 -14.65 -50.67 47.13
CA GLY A 68 -13.40 -50.14 46.56
C GLY A 68 -12.13 -50.89 47.00
N GLN A 69 -12.26 -52.12 47.47
CA GLN A 69 -11.13 -53.04 47.69
C GLN A 69 -11.50 -54.45 47.24
N THR A 70 -10.48 -55.18 46.80
CA THR A 70 -10.56 -56.61 46.58
C THR A 70 -9.76 -57.32 47.66
N CYS A 71 -10.43 -58.18 48.42
CA CYS A 71 -9.81 -59.00 49.46
C CYS A 71 -9.76 -60.46 49.03
N GLU A 72 -8.59 -61.08 49.18
CA GLU A 72 -8.38 -62.49 48.91
C GLU A 72 -8.11 -63.25 50.20
N VAL A 73 -8.62 -64.48 50.26
CA VAL A 73 -8.44 -65.38 51.41
C VAL A 73 -7.48 -66.49 51.02
N SER A 74 -6.39 -66.61 51.76
CA SER A 74 -5.49 -67.76 51.72
C SER A 74 -5.69 -68.58 53.00
N GLY A 75 -6.54 -69.61 52.91
CA GLY A 75 -6.81 -70.49 54.04
C GLY A 75 -7.95 -71.48 53.83
N GLY A 76 -7.63 -72.76 53.97
CA GLY A 76 -8.55 -73.89 53.89
C GLY A 76 -7.80 -75.21 54.03
N GLY A 77 -8.48 -76.27 54.49
CA GLY A 77 -7.83 -77.56 54.69
C GLY A 77 -8.56 -78.46 55.68
N ILE A 78 -7.81 -79.38 56.29
CA ILE A 78 -8.32 -80.30 57.30
C ILE A 78 -7.89 -79.82 58.69
N VAL A 79 -8.82 -79.80 59.63
CA VAL A 79 -8.58 -79.40 61.02
C VAL A 79 -7.77 -80.48 61.74
N VAL A 80 -6.51 -80.21 62.02
CA VAL A 80 -5.61 -81.08 62.80
C VAL A 80 -5.14 -80.43 64.12
N GLY A 81 -5.69 -79.25 64.43
CA GLY A 81 -5.34 -78.37 65.55
C GLY A 81 -6.08 -77.04 65.43
N ASN A 82 -5.87 -76.12 66.38
CA ASN A 82 -6.37 -74.74 66.25
C ASN A 82 -5.72 -74.07 65.04
N VAL A 83 -6.54 -73.54 64.13
CA VAL A 83 -6.08 -72.86 62.93
C VAL A 83 -6.09 -71.37 63.21
N SER A 84 -4.93 -70.74 63.15
CA SER A 84 -4.76 -69.28 63.19
C SER A 84 -4.06 -68.73 61.95
N THR A 85 -3.93 -69.58 60.92
CA THR A 85 -3.10 -69.36 59.73
C THR A 85 -3.90 -68.90 58.52
N VAL A 86 -5.22 -68.68 58.66
CA VAL A 86 -6.01 -68.10 57.57
C VAL A 86 -5.57 -66.66 57.40
N GLU A 87 -5.14 -66.30 56.20
CA GLU A 87 -4.71 -64.94 55.88
C GLU A 87 -5.72 -64.30 54.94
N VAL A 88 -6.17 -63.09 55.28
CA VAL A 88 -7.03 -62.29 54.43
C VAL A 88 -6.31 -60.97 54.14
N ILE A 89 -6.05 -60.72 52.86
CA ILE A 89 -5.34 -59.52 52.42
C ILE A 89 -6.27 -58.73 51.52
N CYS A 90 -6.56 -57.50 51.93
CA CYS A 90 -7.33 -56.53 51.15
C CYS A 90 -6.39 -55.58 50.42
N VAL A 91 -6.66 -55.36 49.14
CA VAL A 91 -5.96 -54.38 48.31
C VAL A 91 -6.98 -53.40 47.77
N SER A 92 -6.69 -52.09 47.81
CA SER A 92 -7.56 -51.09 47.20
C SER A 92 -7.67 -51.32 45.69
N ASP A 93 -8.91 -51.26 45.19
CA ASP A 93 -9.12 -51.19 43.75
C ASP A 93 -8.59 -49.83 43.27
N SER A 94 -7.95 -49.81 42.12
CA SER A 94 -7.37 -48.59 41.56
C SER A 94 -7.68 -48.52 40.05
N TYR A 95 -7.87 -47.30 39.56
CA TYR A 95 -8.32 -47.06 38.19
C TYR A 95 -7.40 -46.08 37.47
N LEU A 96 -7.17 -46.32 36.19
CA LEU A 96 -6.37 -45.44 35.36
C LEU A 96 -7.19 -44.23 34.90
N ILE A 97 -6.55 -43.07 34.85
CA ILE A 97 -7.14 -41.84 34.32
C ILE A 97 -6.56 -41.59 32.94
N GLY A 98 -7.40 -41.33 31.96
CA GLY A 98 -7.00 -41.15 30.57
C GLY A 98 -8.04 -40.40 29.76
N GLY A 99 -7.71 -40.19 28.49
CA GLY A 99 -8.46 -39.30 27.63
C GLY A 99 -7.93 -39.26 26.21
N THR A 100 -8.33 -38.23 25.47
CA THR A 100 -7.85 -37.96 24.10
C THR A 100 -7.30 -36.55 23.99
N LEU A 101 -6.13 -36.43 23.34
CA LEU A 101 -5.53 -35.18 22.90
C LEU A 101 -5.82 -34.98 21.40
N SER A 102 -6.16 -33.75 21.03
CA SER A 102 -6.45 -33.34 19.65
C SER A 102 -5.93 -31.93 19.36
N ASN A 103 -5.57 -31.72 18.09
CA ASN A 103 -5.12 -30.46 17.50
C ASN A 103 -3.75 -29.98 18.02
N LEU A 104 -2.86 -30.88 18.46
CA LEU A 104 -1.48 -30.50 18.79
C LEU A 104 -0.65 -30.27 17.51
N ASP A 105 0.01 -29.12 17.39
CA ASP A 105 0.87 -28.77 16.25
C ASP A 105 1.94 -29.85 16.04
N ALA A 106 2.30 -30.10 14.77
CA ALA A 106 3.34 -31.07 14.45
C ALA A 106 4.69 -30.65 15.08
N GLY A 107 5.25 -31.52 15.93
CA GLY A 107 6.47 -31.24 16.70
C GLY A 107 6.24 -30.44 18.00
N GLY A 108 4.98 -30.14 18.32
CA GLY A 108 4.56 -29.59 19.61
C GLY A 108 4.69 -30.60 20.75
N SER A 109 4.66 -30.08 21.98
CA SER A 109 4.71 -30.89 23.20
C SER A 109 3.85 -30.24 24.27
N ILE A 110 2.93 -31.00 24.87
CA ILE A 110 2.11 -30.59 26.00
C ILE A 110 2.45 -31.48 27.20
N THR A 111 2.45 -30.90 28.40
CA THR A 111 2.53 -31.67 29.64
C THR A 111 1.23 -31.52 30.42
N LEU A 112 0.54 -32.64 30.62
CA LEU A 112 -0.64 -32.74 31.48
C LEU A 112 -0.21 -33.19 32.88
N GLN A 113 -1.00 -32.84 33.89
CA GLN A 113 -0.79 -33.25 35.27
C GLN A 113 -2.09 -33.72 35.88
N ASN A 114 -2.08 -34.90 36.50
CA ASN A 114 -3.17 -35.40 37.33
C ASN A 114 -2.85 -35.24 38.81
N ASN A 115 -3.79 -34.69 39.58
CA ASN A 115 -3.74 -34.57 41.04
C ASN A 115 -2.47 -33.90 41.61
N GLY A 116 -1.81 -33.05 40.82
CA GLY A 116 -0.63 -32.30 41.26
C GLY A 116 0.69 -33.10 41.30
N GLY A 117 0.74 -34.32 40.73
CA GLY A 117 1.96 -35.14 40.83
C GLY A 117 2.18 -36.26 39.79
N ASP A 118 1.18 -36.69 39.03
CA ASP A 118 1.39 -37.62 37.90
C ASP A 118 1.40 -36.83 36.59
N ASP A 119 2.61 -36.51 36.12
CA ASP A 119 2.84 -35.68 34.93
C ASP A 119 3.00 -36.55 33.68
N LEU A 120 2.30 -36.20 32.61
CA LEU A 120 2.32 -36.91 31.33
C LEU A 120 2.61 -35.94 30.19
N THR A 121 3.77 -36.11 29.54
CA THR A 121 4.14 -35.34 28.35
C THR A 121 3.71 -36.07 27.09
N LEU A 122 2.98 -35.37 26.22
CA LEU A 122 2.46 -35.87 24.96
C LEU A 122 3.06 -35.03 23.82
N GLY A 123 3.53 -35.70 22.77
CA GLY A 123 4.12 -35.08 21.57
C GLY A 123 3.33 -35.32 20.27
N ALA A 124 2.15 -35.92 20.37
CA ALA A 124 1.25 -36.18 19.25
C ALA A 124 -0.19 -36.38 19.74
N ASP A 125 -1.15 -36.13 18.85
CA ASP A 125 -2.56 -36.44 19.06
C ASP A 125 -2.80 -37.94 19.28
N GLY A 126 -3.84 -38.26 20.04
CA GLY A 126 -4.22 -39.65 20.32
C GLY A 126 -4.77 -39.86 21.73
N SER A 127 -5.02 -41.13 22.07
CA SER A 127 -5.39 -41.48 23.42
C SER A 127 -4.19 -41.41 24.36
N PHE A 128 -4.43 -40.98 25.60
CA PHE A 128 -3.42 -40.93 26.65
C PHE A 128 -3.96 -41.57 27.93
N VAL A 129 -3.06 -42.10 28.75
CA VAL A 129 -3.37 -42.67 30.06
C VAL A 129 -2.24 -42.30 31.02
N PHE A 130 -2.59 -41.75 32.17
CA PHE A 130 -1.70 -41.47 33.29
C PHE A 130 -1.14 -42.76 33.89
N SER A 131 0.10 -42.72 34.35
CA SER A 131 0.84 -43.94 34.73
C SER A 131 0.52 -44.41 36.14
N ALA A 132 0.18 -43.48 37.04
CA ALA A 132 -0.21 -43.77 38.40
C ALA A 132 -1.74 -44.00 38.45
N PRO A 133 -2.19 -45.19 38.87
CA PRO A 133 -3.61 -45.43 39.06
C PRO A 133 -4.10 -44.64 40.29
N VAL A 134 -5.37 -44.24 40.23
CA VAL A 134 -6.07 -43.48 41.27
C VAL A 134 -6.96 -44.45 42.04
N ASP A 135 -6.83 -44.48 43.37
CA ASP A 135 -7.60 -45.37 44.23
C ASP A 135 -9.12 -45.16 44.08
N SER A 136 -9.86 -46.27 44.12
CA SER A 136 -11.32 -46.27 44.01
C SER A 136 -11.97 -45.37 45.06
N GLY A 137 -12.86 -44.48 44.60
CA GLY A 137 -13.57 -43.49 45.42
C GLY A 137 -12.80 -42.19 45.69
N THR A 138 -11.60 -42.02 45.14
CA THR A 138 -10.83 -40.76 45.26
C THR A 138 -11.04 -39.85 44.05
N ASN A 139 -10.83 -38.54 44.23
CA ASN A 139 -10.98 -37.57 43.15
C ASN A 139 -9.76 -37.59 42.22
N TYR A 140 -10.00 -37.35 40.93
CA TYR A 140 -8.97 -36.97 39.96
C TYR A 140 -9.18 -35.53 39.49
N LEU A 141 -8.09 -34.87 39.11
CA LEU A 141 -8.07 -33.52 38.54
C LEU A 141 -6.92 -33.44 37.53
N VAL A 142 -7.27 -33.43 36.25
CA VAL A 142 -6.35 -33.25 35.12
C VAL A 142 -6.24 -31.76 34.79
N SER A 143 -5.02 -31.28 34.65
CA SER A 143 -4.71 -29.89 34.28
C SER A 143 -3.56 -29.84 33.28
N VAL A 144 -3.42 -28.72 32.57
CA VAL A 144 -2.24 -28.48 31.72
C VAL A 144 -1.14 -27.88 32.58
N LEU A 145 -0.04 -28.63 32.76
CA LEU A 145 1.14 -28.18 33.49
C LEU A 145 2.02 -27.29 32.60
N ALA A 146 2.18 -27.65 31.32
CA ALA A 146 2.93 -26.87 30.34
C ALA A 146 2.20 -26.86 29.00
N GLN A 147 1.91 -25.65 28.51
CA GLN A 147 1.33 -25.44 27.19
C GLN A 147 2.39 -25.65 26.09
N PRO A 148 2.01 -26.17 24.91
CA PRO A 148 2.84 -26.15 23.73
C PRO A 148 3.14 -24.71 23.28
N ALA A 149 4.25 -24.51 22.56
CA ALA A 149 4.59 -23.19 22.03
C ALA A 149 3.67 -22.82 20.85
N GLY A 150 3.06 -21.63 20.89
CA GLY A 150 2.20 -21.13 19.80
C GLY A 150 0.78 -21.71 19.80
N GLN A 151 0.43 -22.48 20.83
CA GLN A 151 -0.89 -23.09 21.00
C GLN A 151 -1.34 -23.00 22.45
N ARG A 152 -2.66 -22.89 22.65
CA ARG A 152 -3.30 -22.98 23.96
C ARG A 152 -4.21 -24.19 24.00
N CYS A 153 -3.95 -25.08 24.95
CA CYS A 153 -4.74 -26.28 25.17
C CYS A 153 -5.63 -26.14 26.40
N THR A 154 -6.86 -26.61 26.28
CA THR A 154 -7.86 -26.65 27.36
C THR A 154 -8.30 -28.08 27.62
N VAL A 155 -8.70 -28.36 28.87
CA VAL A 155 -9.15 -29.68 29.31
C VAL A 155 -10.63 -29.61 29.64
N SER A 156 -11.44 -30.48 29.03
CA SER A 156 -12.83 -30.74 29.44
C SER A 156 -12.94 -32.14 30.05
N ASN A 157 -13.99 -32.35 30.86
CA ASN A 157 -14.11 -33.51 31.76
C ASN A 157 -12.89 -33.69 32.69
N ALA A 158 -12.28 -32.57 33.08
CA ALA A 158 -11.00 -32.53 33.78
C ALA A 158 -11.02 -33.14 35.19
N SER A 159 -12.18 -33.34 35.81
CA SER A 159 -12.27 -33.80 37.20
C SER A 159 -13.47 -34.70 37.47
N GLY A 160 -13.33 -35.62 38.43
CA GLY A 160 -14.39 -36.53 38.85
C GLY A 160 -13.92 -37.46 39.97
N VAL A 161 -14.72 -38.49 40.28
CA VAL A 161 -14.39 -39.56 41.24
C VAL A 161 -14.03 -40.83 40.48
N ALA A 162 -12.90 -41.47 40.80
CA ALA A 162 -12.48 -42.70 40.17
C ALA A 162 -13.30 -43.90 40.71
N THR A 163 -14.33 -44.33 39.96
CA THR A 163 -15.12 -45.55 40.25
C THR A 163 -14.97 -46.64 39.19
N ALA A 164 -14.26 -46.32 38.11
CA ALA A 164 -13.84 -47.17 37.00
C ALA A 164 -12.68 -46.47 36.27
N ASN A 165 -12.07 -47.11 35.28
CA ASN A 165 -11.12 -46.44 34.39
C ASN A 165 -11.79 -45.24 33.70
N VAL A 166 -11.19 -44.07 33.81
CA VAL A 166 -11.64 -42.83 33.18
C VAL A 166 -10.96 -42.72 31.82
N THR A 167 -11.74 -42.54 30.75
CA THR A 167 -11.21 -42.50 29.37
C THR A 167 -11.76 -41.32 28.56
N ASP A 168 -12.52 -40.43 29.19
CA ASP A 168 -13.32 -39.37 28.55
C ASP A 168 -12.83 -37.95 28.89
N VAL A 169 -11.63 -37.81 29.46
CA VAL A 169 -10.93 -36.52 29.55
C VAL A 169 -10.60 -36.07 28.12
N ILE A 170 -10.95 -34.85 27.76
CA ILE A 170 -10.70 -34.32 26.41
C ILE A 170 -9.76 -33.13 26.53
N VAL A 171 -8.66 -33.18 25.79
CA VAL A 171 -7.70 -32.08 25.65
C VAL A 171 -7.72 -31.57 24.22
N ARG A 172 -8.05 -30.29 24.05
CA ARG A 172 -8.10 -29.62 22.74
C ARG A 172 -7.17 -28.43 22.75
N CYS A 173 -6.29 -28.38 21.75
CA CYS A 173 -5.39 -27.26 21.50
C CYS A 173 -5.95 -26.37 20.40
N VAL A 174 -5.77 -25.06 20.55
CA VAL A 174 -6.11 -24.02 19.57
C VAL A 174 -4.90 -23.13 19.34
N CYS A 175 -4.85 -22.43 18.21
CA CYS A 175 -3.75 -21.52 17.91
C CYS A 175 -3.77 -20.30 18.87
N ASP A 176 -2.61 -19.92 19.44
CA ASP A 176 -2.51 -18.74 20.33
C ASP A 176 -1.58 -17.63 19.82
N ARG A 177 -1.01 -17.83 18.62
CA ARG A 177 -0.12 -16.87 17.95
C ARG A 177 -0.85 -15.60 17.50
N ILE A 178 -2.16 -15.70 17.23
CA ILE A 178 -3.00 -14.63 16.70
C ILE A 178 -4.28 -14.53 17.54
N SER A 179 -4.77 -13.31 17.73
CA SER A 179 -6.06 -13.03 18.37
C SER A 179 -7.06 -12.58 17.31
N PHE A 180 -8.27 -13.14 17.34
CA PHE A 180 -9.36 -12.79 16.43
C PHE A 180 -10.36 -11.83 17.11
N PRO A 181 -10.97 -10.87 16.40
CA PRO A 181 -10.77 -10.55 14.98
C PRO A 181 -9.34 -10.08 14.70
N TYR A 182 -8.73 -10.60 13.63
CA TYR A 182 -7.34 -10.31 13.27
C TYR A 182 -7.30 -9.34 12.10
N THR A 183 -6.68 -8.18 12.30
CA THR A 183 -6.44 -7.20 11.25
C THR A 183 -5.04 -7.39 10.70
N LEU A 184 -4.91 -7.56 9.38
CA LEU A 184 -3.61 -7.75 8.74
C LEU A 184 -2.76 -6.47 8.84
N PRO A 185 -1.51 -6.57 9.32
CA PRO A 185 -0.65 -5.41 9.48
C PRO A 185 -0.02 -4.92 8.17
N ASP A 186 0.07 -5.81 7.16
CA ASP A 186 0.72 -5.56 5.88
C ASP A 186 0.07 -6.41 4.76
N ASN A 187 0.45 -6.15 3.51
CA ASN A 187 -0.08 -6.84 2.34
C ASN A 187 0.75 -8.09 1.93
N VAL A 188 1.36 -8.77 2.90
CA VAL A 188 2.27 -9.88 2.67
C VAL A 188 1.51 -11.21 2.61
N PRO A 189 1.66 -12.05 1.56
CA PRO A 189 0.94 -13.32 1.48
C PRO A 189 1.17 -14.27 2.67
N ALA A 190 2.38 -14.27 3.24
CA ALA A 190 2.70 -15.11 4.40
C ALA A 190 1.85 -14.77 5.63
N THR A 191 1.53 -13.50 5.87
CA THR A 191 0.72 -13.11 7.03
C THR A 191 -0.73 -13.57 6.89
N LEU A 192 -1.28 -13.56 5.66
CA LEU A 192 -2.60 -14.15 5.39
C LEU A 192 -2.59 -15.68 5.53
N ILE A 193 -1.55 -16.36 5.07
CA ILE A 193 -1.40 -17.81 5.25
C ILE A 193 -1.42 -18.17 6.73
N ASP A 194 -0.64 -17.47 7.54
CA ASP A 194 -0.55 -17.71 8.98
C ASP A 194 -1.88 -17.42 9.68
N ALA A 195 -2.59 -16.35 9.28
CA ALA A 195 -3.90 -16.01 9.81
C ALA A 195 -4.96 -17.08 9.49
N ILE A 196 -5.04 -17.55 8.25
CA ILE A 196 -5.99 -18.60 7.86
C ILE A 196 -5.65 -19.93 8.57
N ALA A 197 -4.38 -20.29 8.65
CA ALA A 197 -3.96 -21.51 9.36
C ALA A 197 -4.36 -21.45 10.83
N CYS A 198 -4.11 -20.32 11.50
CA CYS A 198 -4.48 -20.13 12.90
C CYS A 198 -6.00 -20.17 13.11
N ALA A 199 -6.78 -19.59 12.19
CA ALA A 199 -8.24 -19.62 12.24
C ALA A 199 -8.82 -21.04 12.00
N ASN A 200 -8.16 -21.82 11.14
CA ASN A 200 -8.54 -23.22 10.92
C ASN A 200 -8.31 -24.11 12.14
N ASP A 201 -7.28 -23.82 12.94
CA ASP A 201 -6.96 -24.54 14.18
C ASP A 201 -7.91 -24.19 15.33
N ASN A 202 -8.71 -23.13 15.18
CA ASN A 202 -9.72 -22.72 16.14
C ASN A 202 -11.07 -23.39 15.85
N ASP A 203 -11.72 -23.89 16.90
CA ASP A 203 -13.07 -24.49 16.83
C ASP A 203 -14.20 -23.43 16.79
N SER A 204 -13.88 -22.14 16.57
CA SER A 204 -14.84 -21.02 16.59
C SER A 204 -14.78 -20.20 15.30
N ALA A 205 -15.87 -19.50 15.00
CA ALA A 205 -15.91 -18.57 13.88
C ALA A 205 -14.93 -17.41 14.08
N ASP A 206 -14.05 -17.20 13.10
CA ASP A 206 -12.98 -16.20 13.16
C ASP A 206 -13.13 -15.16 12.04
N ILE A 207 -12.74 -13.92 12.33
CA ILE A 207 -12.76 -12.80 11.39
C ILE A 207 -11.33 -12.38 11.08
N ILE A 208 -10.97 -12.38 9.80
CA ILE A 208 -9.73 -11.84 9.26
C ILE A 208 -10.08 -10.58 8.44
N ASP A 209 -9.58 -9.44 8.88
CA ASP A 209 -9.74 -8.14 8.22
C ASP A 209 -8.45 -7.79 7.47
N LEU A 210 -8.56 -7.53 6.16
CA LEU A 210 -7.40 -7.15 5.36
C LEU A 210 -7.04 -5.66 5.46
N ASP A 211 -7.79 -4.84 6.20
CA ASP A 211 -7.51 -3.41 6.41
C ASP A 211 -7.39 -2.59 5.11
N GLY A 212 -8.19 -2.93 4.09
CA GLY A 212 -8.13 -2.32 2.76
C GLY A 212 -6.91 -2.72 1.93
N GLN A 213 -6.07 -3.64 2.43
CA GLN A 213 -4.81 -4.00 1.78
C GLN A 213 -5.03 -4.84 0.51
N SER A 214 -4.08 -4.73 -0.43
CA SER A 214 -4.04 -5.53 -1.66
C SER A 214 -2.92 -6.57 -1.62
N ILE A 215 -3.30 -7.84 -1.45
CA ILE A 215 -2.39 -8.98 -1.39
C ILE A 215 -2.20 -9.55 -2.80
N SER A 216 -0.95 -9.52 -3.26
CA SER A 216 -0.58 -10.00 -4.58
C SER A 216 0.11 -11.36 -4.51
N LEU A 217 -0.52 -12.39 -5.08
CA LEU A 217 0.00 -13.76 -5.16
C LEU A 217 0.81 -13.93 -6.44
N THR A 218 2.13 -13.98 -6.35
CA THR A 218 3.06 -13.98 -7.50
C THR A 218 3.39 -15.37 -8.07
N GLY A 219 2.66 -16.41 -7.67
CA GLY A 219 2.85 -17.77 -8.17
C GLY A 219 3.83 -18.64 -7.38
N SER A 220 4.33 -18.17 -6.24
CA SER A 220 5.04 -19.02 -5.28
C SER A 220 4.57 -18.66 -3.88
N LEU A 221 3.52 -19.32 -3.42
CA LEU A 221 3.28 -19.52 -1.99
C LEU A 221 4.29 -20.56 -1.43
N GLY A 222 5.50 -20.65 -1.99
CA GLY A 222 6.40 -21.78 -1.82
C GLY A 222 5.94 -23.03 -2.59
N VAL A 223 5.75 -24.15 -1.87
CA VAL A 223 5.26 -25.45 -2.42
C VAL A 223 3.73 -25.44 -2.64
N LEU A 224 3.02 -24.46 -2.10
CA LEU A 224 1.56 -24.38 -2.13
C LEU A 224 1.06 -23.73 -3.43
N THR A 225 0.03 -24.32 -4.03
CA THR A 225 -0.66 -23.81 -5.24
C THR A 225 -1.99 -23.11 -4.92
N VAL A 226 -2.31 -23.00 -3.62
CA VAL A 226 -3.52 -22.43 -3.04
C VAL A 226 -3.22 -21.97 -1.60
N LEU A 227 -3.92 -20.95 -1.09
CA LEU A 227 -3.88 -20.64 0.35
C LEU A 227 -4.39 -21.86 1.17
N PRO A 228 -4.13 -21.94 2.48
CA PRO A 228 -4.65 -23.02 3.30
C PRO A 228 -6.15 -23.21 3.08
N ALA A 229 -6.57 -24.47 2.88
CA ALA A 229 -7.98 -24.77 2.67
C ALA A 229 -8.77 -24.42 3.94
N ILE A 230 -9.92 -23.78 3.77
CA ILE A 230 -10.81 -23.38 4.87
C ILE A 230 -11.45 -24.63 5.46
N SER A 231 -11.23 -24.90 6.75
CA SER A 231 -11.76 -26.06 7.48
C SER A 231 -12.65 -25.71 8.66
N SER A 232 -12.70 -24.42 9.05
CA SER A 232 -13.58 -23.85 10.05
C SER A 232 -14.43 -22.71 9.46
N ASP A 233 -15.19 -22.03 10.31
CA ASP A 233 -15.96 -20.84 9.95
C ASP A 233 -15.02 -19.62 9.89
N ILE A 234 -14.76 -19.10 8.69
CA ILE A 234 -13.86 -17.96 8.49
C ILE A 234 -14.58 -16.86 7.71
N SER A 235 -14.60 -15.65 8.27
CA SER A 235 -14.99 -14.43 7.56
C SER A 235 -13.73 -13.64 7.17
N LEU A 236 -13.51 -13.47 5.87
CA LEU A 236 -12.45 -12.65 5.32
C LEU A 236 -13.05 -11.37 4.73
N ARG A 237 -12.55 -10.21 5.15
CA ARG A 237 -13.17 -8.94 4.77
C ARG A 237 -12.22 -7.81 4.42
N ASN A 238 -12.77 -6.80 3.73
CA ASN A 238 -12.19 -5.48 3.53
C ASN A 238 -10.79 -5.51 2.89
N GLY A 239 -10.69 -5.97 1.65
CA GLY A 239 -9.41 -5.91 0.92
C GLY A 239 -9.42 -6.62 -0.42
N THR A 240 -8.24 -6.73 -1.02
CA THR A 240 -8.05 -7.30 -2.36
C THR A 240 -7.09 -8.47 -2.33
N ILE A 241 -7.43 -9.55 -3.04
CA ILE A 241 -6.51 -10.64 -3.38
C ILE A 241 -6.40 -10.72 -4.90
N THR A 242 -5.18 -10.54 -5.42
CA THR A 242 -4.93 -10.62 -6.86
C THR A 242 -3.81 -11.58 -7.17
N ARG A 243 -3.91 -12.28 -8.30
CA ARG A 243 -2.77 -12.99 -8.89
C ARG A 243 -1.90 -11.98 -9.65
N ALA A 244 -0.59 -12.05 -9.46
CA ALA A 244 0.37 -11.31 -10.28
C ALA A 244 1.30 -12.29 -11.02
N GLY A 245 1.45 -12.09 -12.33
CA GLY A 245 2.27 -12.94 -13.18
C GLY A 245 1.54 -14.16 -13.78
N GLU A 246 2.30 -14.96 -14.53
CA GLU A 246 1.75 -16.00 -15.41
C GLU A 246 1.36 -17.29 -14.69
N ASN A 247 2.00 -17.58 -13.55
CA ASN A 247 1.81 -18.83 -12.82
C ASN A 247 0.37 -18.97 -12.30
N PRO A 248 -0.33 -20.09 -12.57
CA PRO A 248 -1.69 -20.26 -12.10
C PRO A 248 -1.80 -20.42 -10.59
N VAL A 249 -2.76 -19.75 -9.95
CA VAL A 249 -3.00 -19.83 -8.49
C VAL A 249 -4.49 -19.73 -8.19
N ARG A 250 -5.03 -20.69 -7.43
CA ARG A 250 -6.36 -20.53 -6.81
C ARG A 250 -6.21 -19.78 -5.49
N PHE A 251 -7.11 -18.85 -5.19
CA PHE A 251 -7.03 -18.09 -3.94
C PHE A 251 -7.51 -18.92 -2.77
N LEU A 252 -8.75 -19.39 -2.82
CA LEU A 252 -9.40 -20.01 -1.66
C LEU A 252 -10.06 -21.33 -2.05
N ALA A 253 -10.13 -22.24 -1.09
CA ALA A 253 -10.86 -23.49 -1.22
C ALA A 253 -11.46 -23.87 0.12
N THR A 254 -12.73 -24.25 0.16
CA THR A 254 -13.33 -24.81 1.38
C THR A 254 -13.19 -26.33 1.40
N SER A 255 -13.01 -26.91 2.57
CA SER A 255 -13.19 -28.34 2.81
C SER A 255 -14.67 -28.67 3.01
N GLY A 256 -15.00 -29.94 3.29
CA GLY A 256 -16.38 -30.36 3.55
C GLY A 256 -16.99 -29.88 4.87
N SER A 257 -16.18 -29.31 5.77
CA SER A 257 -16.62 -28.65 7.01
C SER A 257 -16.31 -27.15 7.02
N GLY A 258 -15.74 -26.62 5.94
CA GLY A 258 -15.31 -25.24 5.86
C GLY A 258 -16.42 -24.32 5.40
N HIS A 259 -16.63 -23.23 6.13
CA HIS A 259 -17.61 -22.21 5.79
C HIS A 259 -16.90 -20.86 5.64
N LEU A 260 -16.86 -20.35 4.41
CA LEU A 260 -16.15 -19.13 4.08
C LEU A 260 -17.15 -18.00 3.80
N SER A 261 -17.00 -16.86 4.50
CA SER A 261 -17.66 -15.60 4.17
C SER A 261 -16.65 -14.61 3.61
N LEU A 262 -16.91 -14.07 2.42
CA LEU A 262 -16.17 -13.00 1.80
C LEU A 262 -17.02 -11.72 1.86
N ARG A 263 -16.51 -10.68 2.50
CA ARG A 263 -17.26 -9.43 2.73
C ARG A 263 -16.43 -8.21 2.32
N ASP A 264 -16.96 -7.37 1.43
CA ASP A 264 -16.23 -6.19 0.92
C ASP A 264 -14.87 -6.57 0.31
N MET A 265 -14.85 -7.69 -0.42
CA MET A 265 -13.64 -8.29 -0.98
C MET A 265 -13.55 -8.09 -2.49
N VAL A 266 -12.34 -7.88 -3.01
CA VAL A 266 -12.04 -7.93 -4.44
C VAL A 266 -11.06 -9.06 -4.72
N LEU A 267 -11.50 -10.05 -5.50
CA LEU A 267 -10.67 -11.18 -5.94
C LEU A 267 -10.48 -11.09 -7.46
N SER A 268 -9.24 -10.90 -7.92
CA SER A 268 -8.95 -10.67 -9.34
C SER A 268 -7.89 -11.59 -9.91
N ASN A 269 -8.11 -12.06 -11.13
CA ASN A 269 -7.18 -12.86 -11.93
C ASN A 269 -6.86 -14.24 -11.33
N GLY A 270 -7.78 -14.83 -10.56
CA GLY A 270 -7.62 -16.19 -10.02
C GLY A 270 -7.45 -17.25 -11.10
N GLY A 271 -6.75 -18.33 -10.77
CA GLY A 271 -6.47 -19.43 -11.70
C GLY A 271 -5.39 -19.02 -12.69
N GLY A 272 -5.64 -19.21 -13.99
CA GLY A 272 -4.71 -18.94 -15.08
C GLY A 272 -5.01 -19.81 -16.32
N SER A 273 -4.45 -19.45 -17.47
CA SER A 273 -4.69 -20.15 -18.75
C SER A 273 -4.32 -21.63 -18.75
N SER A 274 -3.40 -22.03 -17.87
CA SER A 274 -2.97 -23.41 -17.66
C SER A 274 -3.46 -24.01 -16.34
N PHE A 275 -4.42 -23.38 -15.64
CA PHE A 275 -4.93 -23.90 -14.37
C PHE A 275 -5.74 -25.19 -14.58
N PRO A 276 -5.32 -26.33 -14.00
CA PRO A 276 -5.86 -27.65 -14.36
C PRO A 276 -7.12 -28.06 -13.56
N SER A 277 -7.65 -27.18 -12.70
CA SER A 277 -8.77 -27.49 -11.80
C SER A 277 -9.91 -26.47 -11.92
N CYS A 278 -11.14 -26.85 -11.57
CA CYS A 278 -12.33 -25.98 -11.70
C CYS A 278 -12.30 -24.88 -10.64
N GLY A 279 -12.86 -23.68 -10.89
CA GLY A 279 -12.84 -22.59 -9.89
C GLY A 279 -11.51 -21.84 -9.87
N GLY A 280 -11.37 -20.81 -10.71
CA GLY A 280 -10.12 -20.04 -10.77
C GLY A 280 -9.84 -19.27 -9.47
N SER A 281 -10.86 -18.64 -8.88
CA SER A 281 -10.71 -17.91 -7.62
C SER A 281 -11.03 -18.80 -6.41
N VAL A 282 -12.20 -19.47 -6.41
CA VAL A 282 -12.70 -20.20 -5.24
C VAL A 282 -13.18 -21.61 -5.62
N SER A 283 -12.81 -22.61 -4.81
CA SER A 283 -13.44 -23.94 -4.79
C SER A 283 -14.33 -24.09 -3.58
N VAL A 284 -15.51 -24.69 -3.75
CA VAL A 284 -16.36 -25.13 -2.64
C VAL A 284 -16.55 -26.63 -2.74
N ASN A 285 -15.99 -27.37 -1.78
CA ASN A 285 -16.12 -28.83 -1.75
C ASN A 285 -17.48 -29.27 -1.20
N PRO A 286 -17.91 -30.53 -1.46
CA PRO A 286 -19.15 -31.07 -0.91
C PRO A 286 -19.21 -30.93 0.61
N GLY A 287 -20.29 -30.34 1.13
CA GLY A 287 -20.49 -30.05 2.56
C GLY A 287 -20.02 -28.67 3.01
N GLY A 288 -19.10 -28.03 2.28
CA GLY A 288 -18.65 -26.67 2.56
C GLY A 288 -19.61 -25.60 2.02
N SER A 289 -19.42 -24.35 2.47
CA SER A 289 -20.18 -23.20 1.97
C SER A 289 -19.35 -21.97 1.68
N LEU A 290 -19.84 -21.16 0.74
CA LEU A 290 -19.31 -19.84 0.40
C LEU A 290 -20.43 -18.79 0.46
N ILE A 291 -20.21 -17.73 1.22
CA ILE A 291 -21.06 -16.54 1.27
C ILE A 291 -20.25 -15.37 0.69
N LEU A 292 -20.84 -14.64 -0.25
CA LEU A 292 -20.29 -13.42 -0.82
C LEU A 292 -21.22 -12.26 -0.49
N ILE A 293 -20.69 -11.21 0.12
CA ILE A 293 -21.39 -9.98 0.47
C ILE A 293 -20.52 -8.83 -0.05
N ASN A 294 -21.08 -7.90 -0.84
CA ASN A 294 -20.34 -6.75 -1.37
C ASN A 294 -19.00 -7.14 -2.05
N THR A 295 -18.96 -8.31 -2.69
CA THR A 295 -17.71 -8.92 -3.15
C THR A 295 -17.64 -8.96 -4.67
N ARG A 296 -16.47 -8.66 -5.22
CA ARG A 296 -16.20 -8.69 -6.66
C ARG A 296 -15.20 -9.78 -7.03
N LEU A 297 -15.60 -10.68 -7.91
CA LEU A 297 -14.74 -11.71 -8.50
C LEU A 297 -14.56 -11.43 -10.00
N SER A 298 -13.32 -11.22 -10.43
CA SER A 298 -13.07 -10.85 -11.83
C SER A 298 -11.81 -11.41 -12.47
N GLY A 299 -11.81 -11.48 -13.80
CA GLY A 299 -10.63 -11.86 -14.60
C GLY A 299 -10.12 -13.29 -14.36
N SER A 300 -10.88 -14.12 -13.65
CA SER A 300 -10.42 -15.45 -13.27
C SER A 300 -10.56 -16.43 -14.42
N VAL A 301 -9.59 -17.34 -14.54
CA VAL A 301 -9.52 -18.30 -15.66
C VAL A 301 -9.35 -19.72 -15.12
N SER A 302 -10.23 -20.63 -15.52
CA SER A 302 -10.07 -22.07 -15.32
C SER A 302 -10.10 -22.81 -16.67
N ASN A 303 -9.10 -23.64 -16.92
CA ASN A 303 -9.05 -24.49 -18.12
C ASN A 303 -9.48 -25.93 -17.82
N ALA A 304 -10.13 -26.15 -16.67
CA ALA A 304 -10.58 -27.47 -16.29
C ALA A 304 -11.90 -27.84 -16.99
N ASP A 305 -12.08 -29.15 -17.11
CA ASP A 305 -13.24 -29.74 -17.75
C ASP A 305 -14.58 -29.38 -17.08
N LEU A 306 -14.54 -29.20 -15.75
CA LEU A 306 -15.66 -28.85 -14.88
C LEU A 306 -15.86 -27.32 -14.73
N GLY A 307 -15.02 -26.49 -15.35
CA GLY A 307 -15.30 -25.06 -15.54
C GLY A 307 -15.29 -24.15 -14.29
N GLY A 308 -16.16 -23.14 -14.27
CA GLY A 308 -16.34 -22.17 -13.18
C GLY A 308 -15.21 -21.16 -13.09
N GLY A 309 -15.13 -20.21 -14.03
CA GLY A 309 -13.97 -19.32 -14.17
C GLY A 309 -13.60 -18.62 -12.86
N ALA A 310 -14.59 -18.12 -12.12
CA ALA A 310 -14.41 -17.62 -10.76
C ALA A 310 -14.65 -18.70 -9.70
N ILE A 311 -15.83 -19.34 -9.70
CA ILE A 311 -16.28 -20.25 -8.65
C ILE A 311 -16.61 -21.63 -9.23
N CYS A 312 -16.12 -22.67 -8.58
CA CYS A 312 -16.60 -24.04 -8.77
C CYS A 312 -17.13 -24.56 -7.43
N SER A 313 -18.36 -25.07 -7.41
CA SER A 313 -19.01 -25.52 -6.18
C SER A 313 -19.67 -26.88 -6.34
N ALA A 314 -19.43 -27.75 -5.37
CA ALA A 314 -20.28 -28.91 -5.06
C ALA A 314 -20.94 -28.79 -3.67
N GLY A 315 -20.85 -27.61 -3.05
CA GLY A 315 -21.50 -27.26 -1.78
C GLY A 315 -22.50 -26.12 -1.96
N THR A 316 -22.67 -25.30 -0.94
CA THR A 316 -23.63 -24.17 -0.96
C THR A 316 -22.93 -22.84 -1.30
N VAL A 317 -23.49 -22.07 -2.23
CA VAL A 317 -23.04 -20.72 -2.56
C VAL A 317 -24.19 -19.73 -2.36
N THR A 318 -23.95 -18.71 -1.54
CA THR A 318 -24.86 -17.57 -1.38
C THR A 318 -24.14 -16.30 -1.79
N MET A 319 -24.72 -15.53 -2.70
CA MET A 319 -24.13 -14.31 -3.24
C MET A 319 -25.13 -13.17 -3.08
N VAL A 320 -24.75 -12.12 -2.34
CA VAL A 320 -25.57 -10.93 -2.09
C VAL A 320 -24.75 -9.68 -2.40
N ASN A 321 -25.34 -8.69 -3.07
CA ASN A 321 -24.69 -7.42 -3.42
C ASN A 321 -23.29 -7.58 -4.05
N SER A 322 -23.13 -8.61 -4.87
CA SER A 322 -21.81 -9.02 -5.34
C SER A 322 -21.77 -9.01 -6.87
N ILE A 323 -20.55 -9.05 -7.42
CA ILE A 323 -20.33 -9.02 -8.87
C ILE A 323 -19.37 -10.13 -9.29
N ILE A 324 -19.77 -10.96 -10.25
CA ILE A 324 -18.89 -11.91 -10.94
C ILE A 324 -18.74 -11.46 -12.40
N SER A 325 -17.55 -10.98 -12.78
CA SER A 325 -17.37 -10.40 -14.12
C SER A 325 -16.05 -10.69 -14.84
N GLY A 326 -16.09 -10.79 -16.17
CA GLY A 326 -14.88 -10.96 -16.98
C GLY A 326 -14.12 -12.27 -16.74
N ASN A 327 -14.78 -13.30 -16.23
CA ASN A 327 -14.15 -14.60 -15.97
C ASN A 327 -14.28 -15.52 -17.19
N ARG A 328 -13.38 -16.49 -17.32
CA ARG A 328 -13.40 -17.46 -18.43
C ARG A 328 -13.22 -18.90 -17.97
N ALA A 329 -14.03 -19.80 -18.51
CA ALA A 329 -13.88 -21.23 -18.29
C ALA A 329 -14.40 -22.07 -19.47
N ARG A 330 -14.25 -23.40 -19.39
CA ARG A 330 -14.88 -24.30 -20.37
C ARG A 330 -16.40 -24.31 -20.20
N LEU A 331 -16.87 -24.61 -19.00
CA LEU A 331 -18.27 -24.53 -18.57
C LEU A 331 -18.41 -23.41 -17.55
N GLY A 332 -19.53 -22.69 -17.51
CA GLY A 332 -19.81 -21.74 -16.43
C GLY A 332 -18.75 -20.64 -16.33
N GLY A 333 -18.78 -19.68 -17.26
CA GLY A 333 -17.72 -18.66 -17.36
C GLY A 333 -17.47 -17.94 -16.03
N GLY A 334 -18.53 -17.65 -15.27
CA GLY A 334 -18.45 -17.17 -13.90
C GLY A 334 -18.47 -18.30 -12.86
N LEU A 335 -19.54 -19.08 -12.84
CA LEU A 335 -19.83 -20.09 -11.80
C LEU A 335 -20.20 -21.44 -12.42
N ALA A 336 -19.67 -22.53 -11.86
CA ALA A 336 -20.11 -23.91 -12.13
C ALA A 336 -20.55 -24.61 -10.84
N ALA A 337 -21.73 -25.23 -10.84
CA ALA A 337 -22.33 -25.93 -9.70
C ALA A 337 -22.65 -27.41 -10.00
N TYR A 338 -22.38 -28.30 -9.04
CA TYR A 338 -22.53 -29.75 -9.15
C TYR A 338 -23.16 -30.35 -7.88
N GLY A 339 -24.44 -30.70 -7.91
CA GLY A 339 -25.14 -31.28 -6.74
C GLY A 339 -25.40 -30.33 -5.56
N GLY A 340 -25.17 -29.02 -5.73
CA GLY A 340 -25.18 -28.01 -4.65
C GLY A 340 -26.40 -27.08 -4.68
N GLN A 341 -26.41 -26.09 -3.77
CA GLN A 341 -27.38 -24.99 -3.80
C GLN A 341 -26.68 -23.68 -4.12
N VAL A 342 -27.25 -22.90 -5.04
CA VAL A 342 -26.76 -21.57 -5.41
C VAL A 342 -27.89 -20.56 -5.26
N THR A 343 -27.70 -19.58 -4.39
CA THR A 343 -28.61 -18.44 -4.23
C THR A 343 -27.87 -17.15 -4.58
N ILE A 344 -28.42 -16.39 -5.52
CA ILE A 344 -27.86 -15.11 -5.96
C ILE A 344 -28.93 -14.04 -5.80
N SER A 345 -28.65 -13.02 -5.01
CA SER A 345 -29.55 -11.89 -4.79
C SER A 345 -28.90 -10.53 -4.92
N ASN A 346 -29.63 -9.56 -5.47
CA ASN A 346 -29.17 -8.16 -5.61
C ASN A 346 -27.77 -8.08 -6.26
N SER A 347 -27.49 -8.93 -7.25
CA SER A 347 -26.13 -9.22 -7.71
C SER A 347 -26.03 -9.27 -9.23
N VAL A 348 -24.84 -8.99 -9.75
CA VAL A 348 -24.57 -8.95 -11.20
C VAL A 348 -23.61 -10.07 -11.63
N MET A 349 -23.96 -10.76 -12.71
CA MET A 349 -23.04 -11.64 -13.44
C MET A 349 -22.89 -11.15 -14.88
N SER A 350 -21.73 -10.59 -15.21
CA SER A 350 -21.55 -9.93 -16.50
C SER A 350 -20.22 -10.18 -17.20
N GLY A 351 -20.23 -10.16 -18.53
CA GLY A 351 -19.01 -10.22 -19.33
C GLY A 351 -18.17 -11.50 -19.17
N ASN A 352 -18.75 -12.57 -18.64
CA ASN A 352 -18.08 -13.86 -18.47
C ASN A 352 -18.14 -14.68 -19.77
N VAL A 353 -17.18 -15.57 -19.95
CA VAL A 353 -17.02 -16.39 -21.16
C VAL A 353 -16.95 -17.87 -20.81
N ALA A 354 -17.81 -18.66 -21.44
CA ALA A 354 -17.70 -20.12 -21.47
C ALA A 354 -17.29 -20.61 -22.86
N ASP A 355 -16.29 -21.48 -22.96
CA ASP A 355 -15.88 -22.05 -24.24
C ASP A 355 -16.91 -23.05 -24.78
N THR A 356 -17.80 -23.60 -23.93
CA THR A 356 -18.90 -24.50 -24.32
C THR A 356 -20.26 -23.97 -23.86
N GLN A 357 -20.60 -24.12 -22.57
CA GLN A 357 -21.96 -23.92 -22.05
C GLN A 357 -21.97 -23.02 -20.81
N GLY A 358 -23.05 -22.24 -20.65
CA GLY A 358 -23.27 -21.42 -19.46
C GLY A 358 -22.31 -20.24 -19.39
N GLY A 359 -22.50 -19.24 -20.26
CA GLY A 359 -21.61 -18.06 -20.32
C GLY A 359 -21.40 -17.41 -18.94
N ALA A 360 -22.45 -17.34 -18.12
CA ALA A 360 -22.38 -16.93 -16.72
C ALA A 360 -22.35 -18.13 -15.77
N ILE A 361 -23.37 -18.98 -15.83
CA ILE A 361 -23.61 -20.07 -14.89
C ILE A 361 -23.79 -21.39 -15.66
N TYR A 362 -23.07 -22.41 -15.22
CA TYR A 362 -23.34 -23.81 -15.55
C TYR A 362 -23.77 -24.55 -14.28
N SER A 363 -24.77 -25.41 -14.38
CA SER A 363 -25.31 -26.15 -13.24
C SER A 363 -25.74 -27.56 -13.63
N GLU A 364 -25.37 -28.54 -12.80
CA GLU A 364 -25.79 -29.94 -12.93
C GLU A 364 -26.31 -30.45 -11.59
N ASP A 365 -27.47 -31.12 -11.60
CA ASP A 365 -28.12 -31.73 -10.42
C ASP A 365 -28.22 -30.78 -9.20
N SER A 366 -28.36 -29.47 -9.41
CA SER A 366 -28.31 -28.45 -8.36
C SER A 366 -29.58 -27.60 -8.30
N ASP A 367 -29.78 -26.92 -7.18
CA ASP A 367 -30.83 -25.90 -7.03
C ASP A 367 -30.24 -24.51 -7.21
N VAL A 368 -30.71 -23.77 -8.22
CA VAL A 368 -30.24 -22.41 -8.51
C VAL A 368 -31.40 -21.42 -8.39
N THR A 369 -31.26 -20.45 -7.48
CA THR A 369 -32.24 -19.39 -7.25
C THR A 369 -31.60 -18.02 -7.49
N LEU A 370 -32.19 -17.25 -8.40
CA LEU A 370 -31.84 -15.86 -8.68
C LEU A 370 -33.02 -14.97 -8.27
N VAL A 371 -32.74 -13.98 -7.42
CA VAL A 371 -33.74 -13.01 -6.95
C VAL A 371 -33.16 -11.62 -7.08
N ASN A 372 -33.82 -10.67 -7.76
CA ASN A 372 -33.24 -9.34 -7.96
C ASN A 372 -31.81 -9.44 -8.56
N ALA A 373 -31.58 -10.34 -9.51
CA ALA A 373 -30.25 -10.55 -10.09
C ALA A 373 -30.21 -10.10 -11.54
N THR A 374 -29.05 -9.63 -12.00
CA THR A 374 -28.84 -9.21 -13.40
C THR A 374 -27.75 -10.07 -14.03
N VAL A 375 -28.11 -10.86 -15.04
CA VAL A 375 -27.20 -11.71 -15.83
C VAL A 375 -27.12 -11.16 -17.26
N THR A 376 -26.00 -10.52 -17.62
CA THR A 376 -25.95 -9.71 -18.85
C THR A 376 -24.60 -9.70 -19.56
N GLY A 377 -24.61 -9.59 -20.88
CA GLY A 377 -23.40 -9.43 -21.69
C GLY A 377 -22.42 -10.61 -21.60
N ASN A 378 -22.87 -11.81 -21.23
CA ASN A 378 -22.04 -13.01 -21.18
C ASN A 378 -21.98 -13.70 -22.56
N HIS A 379 -20.91 -14.47 -22.78
CA HIS A 379 -20.65 -15.13 -24.07
C HIS A 379 -20.40 -16.63 -23.90
N GLN A 380 -20.96 -17.44 -24.80
CA GLN A 380 -20.73 -18.88 -24.86
C GLN A 380 -20.64 -19.40 -26.30
N SER A 381 -20.19 -20.63 -26.52
CA SER A 381 -20.15 -21.18 -27.89
C SER A 381 -21.45 -21.85 -28.34
N SER A 382 -22.19 -22.56 -27.46
CA SER A 382 -23.34 -23.35 -27.90
C SER A 382 -24.71 -22.93 -27.32
N ASP A 383 -24.79 -22.59 -26.02
CA ASP A 383 -26.09 -22.57 -25.31
C ASP A 383 -26.49 -21.15 -24.88
N GLY A 384 -27.00 -20.99 -23.63
CA GLY A 384 -27.33 -19.71 -23.02
C GLY A 384 -26.36 -19.23 -21.95
N ALA A 385 -26.64 -18.04 -21.41
CA ALA A 385 -25.92 -17.48 -20.27
C ALA A 385 -26.02 -18.38 -19.04
N PHE A 386 -27.20 -18.96 -18.85
CA PHE A 386 -27.43 -20.08 -17.94
C PHE A 386 -27.54 -21.37 -18.76
N SER A 387 -26.75 -22.38 -18.42
CA SER A 387 -26.93 -23.75 -18.93
C SER A 387 -27.08 -24.74 -17.79
N GLY A 388 -28.06 -25.62 -17.92
CA GLY A 388 -28.55 -26.49 -16.86
C GLY A 388 -28.79 -27.92 -17.34
N ALA A 389 -28.34 -28.90 -16.56
CA ALA A 389 -28.64 -30.31 -16.72
C ALA A 389 -29.28 -30.85 -15.43
N ASP A 390 -30.53 -31.31 -15.52
CA ASP A 390 -31.28 -31.89 -14.38
C ASP A 390 -31.34 -31.01 -13.11
N ASN A 391 -31.27 -29.69 -13.28
CA ASN A 391 -31.29 -28.74 -12.18
C ASN A 391 -32.67 -28.08 -11.99
N HIS A 392 -32.94 -27.57 -10.79
CA HIS A 392 -34.09 -26.70 -10.52
C HIS A 392 -33.67 -25.24 -10.56
N LEU A 393 -34.18 -24.48 -11.53
CA LEU A 393 -33.92 -23.06 -11.70
C LEU A 393 -35.15 -22.24 -11.27
N ALA A 394 -34.95 -21.28 -10.38
CA ALA A 394 -35.96 -20.30 -9.99
C ALA A 394 -35.43 -18.87 -10.24
N LEU A 395 -36.09 -18.11 -11.12
CA LEU A 395 -35.80 -16.69 -11.35
C LEU A 395 -36.98 -15.84 -10.87
N ARG A 396 -36.68 -14.84 -10.06
CA ARG A 396 -37.66 -13.90 -9.51
C ARG A 396 -37.10 -12.50 -9.54
N ASN A 397 -37.90 -11.51 -9.92
CA ASN A 397 -37.47 -10.10 -9.98
C ASN A 397 -36.14 -9.89 -10.72
N SER A 398 -35.79 -10.72 -11.70
CA SER A 398 -34.43 -10.77 -12.26
C SER A 398 -34.39 -10.37 -13.73
N ILE A 399 -33.24 -9.91 -14.19
CA ILE A 399 -32.98 -9.55 -15.59
C ILE A 399 -31.97 -10.52 -16.20
N VAL A 400 -32.31 -11.11 -17.35
CA VAL A 400 -31.38 -11.88 -18.20
C VAL A 400 -31.43 -11.35 -19.62
N TRP A 401 -30.44 -10.54 -20.01
CA TRP A 401 -30.47 -9.78 -21.26
C TRP A 401 -29.10 -9.62 -21.90
N GLY A 402 -29.03 -9.52 -23.23
CA GLY A 402 -27.81 -9.15 -23.95
C GLY A 402 -26.71 -10.21 -23.94
N ASN A 403 -27.03 -11.43 -23.50
CA ASN A 403 -26.11 -12.57 -23.57
C ASN A 403 -26.18 -13.22 -24.96
N ILE A 404 -25.03 -13.65 -25.50
CA ILE A 404 -24.96 -14.22 -26.86
C ILE A 404 -24.20 -15.54 -26.90
N ASN A 405 -24.56 -16.40 -27.84
CA ASN A 405 -23.72 -17.53 -28.23
C ASN A 405 -22.88 -17.23 -29.50
N ALA A 406 -21.94 -18.11 -29.85
CA ALA A 406 -21.06 -17.94 -31.01
C ALA A 406 -21.78 -17.88 -32.37
N SER A 407 -23.06 -18.29 -32.43
CA SER A 407 -23.90 -18.15 -33.62
C SER A 407 -24.63 -16.79 -33.70
N GLY A 408 -24.43 -15.90 -32.71
CA GLY A 408 -25.15 -14.63 -32.57
C GLY A 408 -26.58 -14.79 -32.04
N GLY A 409 -26.94 -15.99 -31.56
CA GLY A 409 -28.26 -16.29 -31.01
C GLY A 409 -28.43 -15.78 -29.58
N ALA A 410 -29.61 -15.24 -29.28
CA ALA A 410 -29.97 -14.66 -27.99
C ALA A 410 -30.60 -15.67 -27.01
N VAL A 411 -30.23 -16.97 -27.06
CA VAL A 411 -30.74 -17.94 -26.07
C VAL A 411 -30.18 -17.53 -24.70
N GLN A 412 -31.05 -17.12 -23.78
CA GLN A 412 -30.61 -16.63 -22.47
C GLN A 412 -30.46 -17.77 -21.47
N ILE A 413 -31.46 -18.64 -21.42
CA ILE A 413 -31.51 -19.80 -20.52
C ILE A 413 -31.69 -21.06 -21.36
N PHE A 414 -30.84 -22.04 -21.10
CA PHE A 414 -30.90 -23.37 -21.65
C PHE A 414 -30.88 -24.40 -20.52
N ASN A 415 -32.04 -24.79 -20.02
CA ASN A 415 -32.16 -25.81 -18.99
C ASN A 415 -32.87 -27.04 -19.59
N LEU A 416 -32.15 -28.14 -19.76
CA LEU A 416 -32.71 -29.39 -20.30
C LEU A 416 -33.17 -30.30 -19.14
N PRO A 417 -34.48 -30.53 -18.97
CA PRO A 417 -34.94 -31.58 -18.07
C PRO A 417 -34.69 -32.93 -18.74
N VAL A 418 -33.83 -33.76 -18.14
CA VAL A 418 -33.58 -35.15 -18.59
C VAL A 418 -34.36 -36.13 -17.71
N THR A 419 -34.51 -35.83 -16.41
CA THR A 419 -35.22 -36.68 -15.45
C THR A 419 -36.07 -35.91 -14.43
N THR A 420 -35.52 -34.91 -13.73
CA THR A 420 -36.18 -34.24 -12.58
C THR A 420 -36.10 -32.71 -12.59
N GLY A 421 -35.28 -32.11 -13.45
CA GLY A 421 -35.09 -30.66 -13.50
C GLY A 421 -36.36 -29.85 -13.82
N SER A 422 -36.40 -28.60 -13.38
CA SER A 422 -37.50 -27.66 -13.64
C SER A 422 -37.01 -26.22 -13.76
N THR A 423 -37.73 -25.38 -14.51
CA THR A 423 -37.51 -23.93 -14.51
C THR A 423 -38.78 -23.20 -14.12
N SER A 424 -38.69 -22.31 -13.15
CA SER A 424 -39.75 -21.41 -12.72
C SER A 424 -39.28 -19.96 -12.84
N VAL A 425 -40.11 -19.13 -13.46
CA VAL A 425 -39.82 -17.71 -13.67
C VAL A 425 -41.03 -16.90 -13.24
N SER A 426 -40.83 -15.92 -12.36
CA SER A 426 -41.85 -14.93 -12.00
C SER A 426 -41.26 -13.52 -12.04
N ASN A 427 -42.09 -12.53 -12.43
CA ASN A 427 -41.76 -11.11 -12.44
C ASN A 427 -40.31 -10.87 -12.87
N SER A 428 -39.94 -11.28 -14.09
CA SER A 428 -38.56 -11.20 -14.56
C SER A 428 -38.56 -10.76 -16.01
N LEU A 429 -37.44 -10.18 -16.45
CA LEU A 429 -37.23 -9.70 -17.80
C LEU A 429 -36.18 -10.59 -18.46
N ILE A 430 -36.57 -11.29 -19.52
CA ILE A 430 -35.69 -12.23 -20.24
C ILE A 430 -35.81 -11.98 -21.73
N GLN A 431 -34.66 -11.77 -22.38
CA GLN A 431 -34.62 -11.54 -23.83
C GLN A 431 -35.26 -12.69 -24.61
N GLY A 432 -36.16 -12.35 -25.52
CA GLY A 432 -36.96 -13.30 -26.29
C GLY A 432 -38.15 -13.89 -25.51
N GLY A 433 -38.47 -13.34 -24.33
CA GLY A 433 -39.67 -13.67 -23.55
C GLY A 433 -39.72 -15.12 -23.05
N GLN A 434 -38.55 -15.75 -22.85
CA GLN A 434 -38.48 -17.14 -22.41
C GLN A 434 -39.29 -17.33 -21.12
N PHE A 435 -40.04 -18.43 -21.06
CA PHE A 435 -40.90 -18.79 -19.92
C PHE A 435 -41.99 -17.76 -19.57
N GLY A 436 -42.37 -16.90 -20.52
CA GLY A 436 -43.42 -15.89 -20.32
C GLY A 436 -42.95 -14.65 -19.56
N ALA A 437 -41.63 -14.47 -19.43
CA ALA A 437 -41.01 -13.27 -18.90
C ALA A 437 -41.29 -12.04 -19.78
N LEU A 438 -41.10 -10.85 -19.21
CA LEU A 438 -41.15 -9.59 -19.94
C LEU A 438 -40.04 -9.58 -21.00
N ASP A 439 -40.42 -9.30 -22.25
CA ASP A 439 -39.50 -9.21 -23.40
C ASP A 439 -39.41 -7.76 -23.88
N ALA A 440 -38.63 -6.95 -23.18
CA ALA A 440 -38.38 -5.57 -23.52
C ALA A 440 -36.95 -5.21 -23.12
N ASP A 441 -36.29 -4.33 -23.87
CA ASP A 441 -34.92 -3.91 -23.54
C ASP A 441 -34.90 -3.28 -22.14
N PRO A 442 -34.07 -3.75 -21.19
CA PRO A 442 -33.98 -3.15 -19.86
C PRO A 442 -33.38 -1.74 -19.88
N LEU A 443 -32.86 -1.26 -21.01
CA LEU A 443 -32.30 0.09 -21.18
C LEU A 443 -31.25 0.43 -20.12
N PHE A 444 -30.23 -0.43 -20.01
CA PHE A 444 -29.08 -0.18 -19.15
C PHE A 444 -28.32 1.08 -19.61
N LEU A 445 -27.73 1.82 -18.67
CA LEU A 445 -26.99 3.06 -18.96
C LEU A 445 -25.77 2.84 -19.88
N ALA A 446 -24.98 1.78 -19.64
CA ALA A 446 -23.84 1.43 -20.48
C ALA A 446 -23.65 -0.10 -20.55
N PRO A 447 -24.49 -0.82 -21.30
CA PRO A 447 -24.41 -2.27 -21.38
C PRO A 447 -23.13 -2.74 -22.06
N LEU A 448 -22.59 -3.88 -21.59
CA LEU A 448 -21.49 -4.56 -22.25
C LEU A 448 -22.00 -5.32 -23.47
N THR A 449 -21.36 -5.16 -24.64
CA THR A 449 -21.60 -6.04 -25.77
C THR A 449 -20.84 -7.35 -25.55
N ALA A 450 -21.49 -8.48 -25.77
CA ALA A 450 -20.84 -9.77 -25.49
C ALA A 450 -19.60 -10.06 -26.38
N SER A 451 -19.41 -9.33 -27.49
CA SER A 451 -18.16 -9.35 -28.27
C SER A 451 -16.96 -8.72 -27.55
N ALA A 452 -17.20 -7.90 -26.52
CA ALA A 452 -16.15 -7.30 -25.70
C ALA A 452 -15.71 -8.22 -24.54
N THR A 453 -16.20 -9.45 -24.47
CA THR A 453 -15.88 -10.41 -23.41
C THR A 453 -14.60 -11.20 -23.69
N PRO A 454 -13.86 -11.67 -22.65
CA PRO A 454 -14.10 -11.42 -21.23
C PRO A 454 -13.83 -9.97 -20.84
N SER A 455 -14.75 -9.35 -20.11
CA SER A 455 -14.60 -7.98 -19.62
C SER A 455 -15.35 -7.76 -18.33
N SER A 456 -14.81 -6.90 -17.49
CA SER A 456 -15.37 -6.50 -16.20
C SER A 456 -16.08 -5.14 -16.26
N ALA A 457 -16.09 -4.51 -17.45
CA ALA A 457 -16.70 -3.21 -17.71
C ALA A 457 -18.23 -3.30 -17.89
N GLY A 458 -18.89 -2.15 -17.81
CA GLY A 458 -20.32 -1.98 -18.04
C GLY A 458 -21.03 -1.33 -16.85
N ASN A 459 -22.08 -0.56 -17.14
CA ASN A 459 -23.00 0.00 -16.15
C ASN A 459 -24.40 -0.56 -16.42
N PHE A 460 -24.91 -1.34 -15.47
CA PHE A 460 -26.16 -2.08 -15.58
C PHE A 460 -27.28 -1.51 -14.71
N GLN A 461 -27.13 -0.26 -14.24
CA GLN A 461 -28.26 0.50 -13.70
C GLN A 461 -29.25 0.82 -14.82
N LEU A 462 -30.53 0.97 -14.45
CA LEU A 462 -31.63 1.25 -15.36
C LEU A 462 -31.69 2.75 -15.72
N SER A 463 -32.00 3.05 -16.98
CA SER A 463 -32.39 4.42 -17.39
C SER A 463 -33.86 4.71 -17.06
N ASP A 464 -34.24 5.99 -17.05
CA ASP A 464 -35.56 6.47 -16.59
C ASP A 464 -36.77 5.87 -17.33
N ASP A 465 -36.60 5.43 -18.59
CA ASP A 465 -37.67 4.83 -19.40
C ASP A 465 -37.66 3.29 -19.38
N SER A 466 -36.89 2.69 -18.48
CA SER A 466 -36.72 1.24 -18.45
C SER A 466 -38.03 0.52 -18.12
N PRO A 467 -38.39 -0.53 -18.87
CA PRO A 467 -39.55 -1.37 -18.57
C PRO A 467 -39.33 -2.27 -17.34
N ALA A 468 -38.13 -2.24 -16.76
CA ALA A 468 -37.79 -2.96 -15.53
C ALA A 468 -38.11 -2.17 -14.26
N ILE A 469 -38.34 -0.85 -14.37
CA ILE A 469 -38.72 0.01 -13.24
C ILE A 469 -40.15 -0.33 -12.78
N ASP A 470 -40.34 -0.43 -11.48
CA ASP A 470 -41.61 -0.74 -10.79
C ASP A 470 -42.33 -1.99 -11.32
N ALA A 471 -41.59 -2.97 -11.84
CA ALA A 471 -42.14 -4.17 -12.51
C ALA A 471 -42.00 -5.48 -11.70
N GLY A 472 -41.32 -5.42 -10.54
CA GLY A 472 -41.06 -6.58 -9.69
C GLY A 472 -42.20 -6.96 -8.75
N ALA A 473 -41.95 -7.96 -7.90
CA ALA A 473 -42.86 -8.42 -6.87
C ALA A 473 -42.25 -8.16 -5.48
N ASN A 474 -42.91 -7.35 -4.66
CA ASN A 474 -42.41 -6.97 -3.33
C ASN A 474 -42.25 -8.16 -2.38
N ALA A 475 -43.06 -9.21 -2.54
CA ALA A 475 -42.99 -10.40 -1.71
C ALA A 475 -41.74 -11.27 -1.98
N ASP A 476 -41.07 -11.06 -3.11
CA ASP A 476 -39.84 -11.76 -3.48
C ASP A 476 -38.58 -10.98 -3.08
N VAL A 477 -38.69 -9.77 -2.51
CA VAL A 477 -37.53 -9.03 -2.00
C VAL A 477 -36.92 -9.78 -0.82
N PRO A 478 -35.62 -10.15 -0.88
CA PRO A 478 -34.96 -10.84 0.22
C PRO A 478 -34.85 -9.96 1.47
N ALA A 479 -35.02 -10.56 2.64
CA ALA A 479 -34.67 -9.91 3.91
C ALA A 479 -33.15 -9.78 4.06
N ASP A 480 -32.68 -8.79 4.82
CA ASP A 480 -31.28 -8.53 5.11
C ASP A 480 -30.68 -9.49 6.15
N SER A 481 -30.90 -10.80 5.97
CA SER A 481 -30.50 -11.80 6.96
C SER A 481 -28.98 -11.88 7.20
N LEU A 482 -28.19 -11.28 6.33
CA LEU A 482 -26.72 -11.27 6.37
C LEU A 482 -26.13 -9.91 6.79
N ASP A 483 -26.97 -8.94 7.19
CA ASP A 483 -26.55 -7.58 7.59
C ASP A 483 -25.60 -6.96 6.54
N VAL A 484 -26.08 -6.84 5.30
CA VAL A 484 -25.27 -6.48 4.13
C VAL A 484 -24.70 -5.06 4.23
N ASN A 485 -25.34 -4.18 5.02
CA ASN A 485 -24.92 -2.79 5.25
C ASN A 485 -24.27 -2.56 6.64
N ASP A 486 -24.03 -3.60 7.44
CA ASP A 486 -23.47 -3.53 8.80
C ASP A 486 -24.21 -2.58 9.76
N ASN A 487 -25.52 -2.39 9.59
CA ASN A 487 -26.30 -1.52 10.48
C ASN A 487 -26.90 -2.27 11.68
N GLY A 488 -26.79 -3.61 11.70
CA GLY A 488 -27.29 -4.48 12.76
C GLY A 488 -28.78 -4.85 12.67
N ASN A 489 -29.49 -4.43 11.62
CA ASN A 489 -30.90 -4.74 11.38
C ASN A 489 -31.08 -5.81 10.30
N THR A 490 -31.23 -7.07 10.72
CA THR A 490 -31.37 -8.20 9.79
C THR A 490 -32.80 -8.52 9.35
N SER A 491 -33.77 -7.68 9.75
CA SER A 491 -35.20 -7.91 9.51
C SER A 491 -35.81 -7.01 8.42
N GLU A 492 -35.05 -6.05 7.92
CA GLU A 492 -35.45 -5.17 6.81
C GLU A 492 -35.15 -5.82 5.45
N ASP A 493 -35.48 -5.12 4.36
CA ASP A 493 -35.12 -5.58 3.02
C ASP A 493 -33.60 -5.44 2.83
N ALA A 494 -32.96 -6.45 2.26
CA ALA A 494 -31.55 -6.34 1.88
C ALA A 494 -31.37 -5.19 0.87
N PRO A 495 -30.39 -4.29 1.03
CA PRO A 495 -30.16 -3.18 0.10
C PRO A 495 -29.81 -3.69 -1.31
N ASP A 496 -30.02 -2.85 -2.32
CA ASP A 496 -29.62 -3.12 -3.71
C ASP A 496 -28.09 -3.17 -3.88
N LEU A 497 -27.61 -3.53 -5.07
CA LEU A 497 -26.17 -3.65 -5.34
C LEU A 497 -25.40 -2.33 -5.13
N ALA A 498 -26.05 -1.17 -5.23
CA ALA A 498 -25.47 0.13 -4.99
C ALA A 498 -25.57 0.57 -3.50
N GLY A 499 -26.13 -0.29 -2.63
CA GLY A 499 -26.33 -0.01 -1.20
C GLY A 499 -27.60 0.79 -0.89
N ASN A 500 -28.48 1.00 -1.87
CA ASN A 500 -29.72 1.78 -1.72
C ASN A 500 -30.90 0.89 -1.26
N PRO A 501 -31.98 1.48 -0.71
CA PRO A 501 -33.21 0.73 -0.42
C PRO A 501 -33.78 0.04 -1.67
N ARG A 502 -34.29 -1.19 -1.51
CA ARG A 502 -34.90 -1.99 -2.60
C ARG A 502 -36.33 -1.60 -3.00
N ARG A 503 -36.87 -0.53 -2.44
CA ARG A 503 -38.23 -0.07 -2.74
C ARG A 503 -38.25 1.45 -2.73
N VAL A 504 -38.19 2.06 -3.90
CA VAL A 504 -38.23 3.51 -4.08
C VAL A 504 -39.25 3.85 -5.16
N ASP A 505 -40.19 4.74 -4.84
CA ASP A 505 -41.27 5.11 -5.76
C ASP A 505 -40.76 6.04 -6.87
N ASP A 506 -40.69 5.55 -8.09
CA ASP A 506 -40.45 6.37 -9.27
C ASP A 506 -41.77 6.88 -9.85
N THR A 507 -42.32 7.92 -9.21
CA THR A 507 -43.64 8.51 -9.52
C THR A 507 -43.91 8.90 -10.98
N ALA A 508 -42.88 8.92 -11.85
CA ALA A 508 -42.99 9.17 -13.29
C ALA A 508 -43.27 7.89 -14.11
N VAL A 509 -42.97 6.71 -13.56
CA VAL A 509 -43.21 5.39 -14.13
C VAL A 509 -44.48 4.82 -13.49
N ALA A 510 -45.16 3.93 -14.22
CA ALA A 510 -46.36 3.28 -13.71
C ALA A 510 -45.98 1.98 -12.99
N ASP A 511 -46.50 1.79 -11.77
CA ASP A 511 -46.43 0.51 -11.05
C ASP A 511 -47.05 -0.63 -11.88
N THR A 512 -46.21 -1.46 -12.50
CA THR A 512 -46.67 -2.63 -13.28
C THR A 512 -46.49 -3.95 -12.54
N GLY A 513 -45.72 -3.94 -11.45
CA GLY A 513 -45.43 -5.09 -10.62
C GLY A 513 -46.53 -5.48 -9.63
N ILE A 514 -46.16 -6.30 -8.64
CA ILE A 514 -47.09 -6.92 -7.68
C ILE A 514 -46.69 -6.56 -6.24
N GLY A 515 -47.60 -5.88 -5.54
CA GLY A 515 -47.39 -5.49 -4.14
C GLY A 515 -48.17 -4.23 -3.80
N ALA A 516 -47.96 -3.73 -2.58
CA ALA A 516 -48.33 -2.35 -2.25
C ALA A 516 -47.16 -1.44 -2.60
N ALA A 517 -47.42 -0.37 -3.36
CA ALA A 517 -46.42 0.63 -3.72
C ALA A 517 -45.71 1.21 -2.47
N PRO A 518 -44.42 1.59 -2.56
CA PRO A 518 -43.53 1.49 -3.73
C PRO A 518 -43.26 0.05 -4.17
N ILE A 519 -43.20 -0.18 -5.48
CA ILE A 519 -42.92 -1.49 -6.09
C ILE A 519 -41.43 -1.61 -6.38
N VAL A 520 -40.85 -2.79 -6.15
CA VAL A 520 -39.44 -3.07 -6.43
C VAL A 520 -39.15 -3.17 -7.94
N ASP A 521 -37.97 -2.76 -8.36
CA ASP A 521 -37.47 -2.92 -9.72
C ASP A 521 -36.96 -4.34 -10.00
N LEU A 522 -36.98 -4.71 -11.28
CA LEU A 522 -36.31 -5.92 -11.75
C LEU A 522 -34.79 -5.74 -11.79
N GLY A 523 -34.07 -6.79 -11.41
CA GLY A 523 -32.61 -6.84 -11.47
C GLY A 523 -31.92 -6.41 -10.17
N ALA A 524 -30.61 -6.23 -10.27
CA ALA A 524 -29.72 -6.00 -9.12
C ALA A 524 -29.77 -4.59 -8.51
N PHE A 525 -30.32 -3.63 -9.25
CA PHE A 525 -30.39 -2.23 -8.86
C PHE A 525 -31.84 -1.81 -8.64
N GLU A 526 -32.04 -0.90 -7.70
CA GLU A 526 -33.27 -0.12 -7.58
C GLU A 526 -33.00 1.25 -8.18
N LYS A 527 -33.81 1.66 -9.14
CA LYS A 527 -33.75 2.99 -9.70
C LYS A 527 -34.04 3.98 -8.58
N GLN A 528 -33.09 4.89 -8.42
CA GLN A 528 -33.28 6.04 -7.55
C GLN A 528 -33.75 7.19 -8.42
N SER A 529 -34.78 7.92 -7.97
CA SER A 529 -35.12 9.23 -8.50
C SER A 529 -33.89 10.16 -8.35
N ALA A 530 -33.04 10.19 -9.41
CA ALA A 530 -31.74 10.86 -9.59
C ALA A 530 -30.47 9.98 -9.83
N SER A 531 -30.56 8.74 -10.36
CA SER A 531 -29.37 7.95 -10.74
C SER A 531 -28.70 8.35 -12.07
N VAL A 532 -28.20 9.58 -12.17
CA VAL A 532 -27.12 9.87 -13.13
C VAL A 532 -25.85 9.21 -12.56
N PRO A 533 -25.01 8.52 -13.36
CA PRO A 533 -23.73 8.02 -12.85
C PRO A 533 -22.99 9.19 -12.19
N GLN A 534 -22.53 8.96 -10.97
CA GLN A 534 -21.88 9.96 -10.14
C GLN A 534 -20.47 9.49 -9.79
N ALA A 535 -19.48 10.35 -10.02
CA ALA A 535 -18.08 10.15 -9.65
C ALA A 535 -17.60 11.37 -8.86
N ASP A 536 -16.93 11.16 -7.74
CA ASP A 536 -16.30 12.24 -6.96
C ASP A 536 -14.84 12.26 -7.35
N LEU A 537 -14.54 13.00 -8.42
CA LEU A 537 -13.17 13.21 -8.84
C LEU A 537 -12.55 14.24 -7.89
N SER A 538 -11.26 14.13 -7.66
CA SER A 538 -10.54 15.16 -6.92
C SER A 538 -9.12 15.25 -7.45
N ILE A 539 -8.54 16.44 -7.37
CA ILE A 539 -7.15 16.67 -7.75
C ILE A 539 -6.43 17.48 -6.68
N SER A 540 -5.19 17.09 -6.41
CA SER A 540 -4.26 17.86 -5.59
C SER A 540 -3.01 18.15 -6.38
N LYS A 541 -2.37 19.28 -6.10
CA LYS A 541 -1.14 19.70 -6.76
C LYS A 541 -0.26 20.44 -5.76
N THR A 542 1.00 20.04 -5.66
CA THR A 542 1.99 20.80 -4.92
C THR A 542 3.41 20.53 -5.39
N ASN A 543 4.32 21.49 -5.20
CA ASN A 543 5.77 21.24 -5.24
C ASN A 543 6.43 21.23 -3.84
N GLY A 544 5.62 21.34 -2.78
CA GLY A 544 6.09 21.40 -1.39
C GLY A 544 6.73 22.72 -0.96
N SER A 545 6.69 23.77 -1.81
CA SER A 545 7.24 25.10 -1.55
C SER A 545 6.18 26.20 -1.64
N THR A 546 6.56 27.41 -1.20
CA THR A 546 5.79 28.66 -1.40
C THR A 546 6.63 29.74 -2.09
N SER A 547 7.86 29.37 -2.47
CA SER A 547 8.80 30.24 -3.17
C SER A 547 9.72 29.44 -4.06
N SER A 548 10.09 30.04 -5.19
CA SER A 548 10.95 29.41 -6.19
C SER A 548 11.94 30.41 -6.76
N THR A 549 13.12 29.94 -7.16
CA THR A 549 14.18 30.79 -7.75
C THR A 549 14.20 30.61 -9.27
N PRO A 550 13.98 31.69 -10.07
CA PRO A 550 14.14 31.64 -11.52
C PRO A 550 15.51 31.09 -11.94
N GLY A 551 15.51 30.19 -12.93
CA GLY A 551 16.71 29.48 -13.42
C GLY A 551 17.04 28.18 -12.69
N ARG A 552 16.24 27.77 -11.70
CA ARG A 552 16.33 26.46 -11.03
C ARG A 552 15.18 25.54 -11.45
N THR A 553 15.26 24.28 -11.06
CA THR A 553 14.21 23.28 -11.27
C THR A 553 13.29 23.19 -10.06
N THR A 554 12.01 22.91 -10.31
CA THR A 554 11.00 22.56 -9.30
C THR A 554 10.27 21.29 -9.74
N VAL A 555 9.76 20.50 -8.80
CA VAL A 555 9.08 19.23 -9.08
C VAL A 555 7.66 19.31 -8.54
N TYR A 556 6.66 19.19 -9.41
CA TYR A 556 5.26 19.10 -9.01
C TYR A 556 4.82 17.66 -8.86
N THR A 557 4.15 17.35 -7.76
CA THR A 557 3.34 16.13 -7.59
C THR A 557 1.87 16.50 -7.79
N ILE A 558 1.21 15.81 -8.71
CA ILE A 558 -0.21 15.98 -9.01
C ILE A 558 -0.87 14.63 -8.80
N THR A 559 -1.84 14.54 -7.90
CA THR A 559 -2.57 13.29 -7.64
C THR A 559 -4.05 13.49 -7.92
N VAL A 560 -4.59 12.61 -8.75
CA VAL A 560 -5.99 12.58 -9.17
C VAL A 560 -6.63 11.32 -8.58
N MET A 561 -7.80 11.43 -7.98
CA MET A 561 -8.50 10.31 -7.34
C MET A 561 -9.98 10.30 -7.74
N ASN A 562 -10.59 9.12 -7.77
CA ASN A 562 -12.05 8.96 -7.85
C ASN A 562 -12.55 8.33 -6.54
N ALA A 563 -13.20 9.11 -5.69
CA ALA A 563 -13.83 8.66 -4.45
C ALA A 563 -15.33 8.33 -4.63
N GLY A 564 -15.87 8.54 -5.83
CA GLY A 564 -17.29 8.31 -6.10
C GLY A 564 -17.59 6.86 -6.43
N PRO A 565 -18.89 6.48 -6.38
CA PRO A 565 -19.33 5.10 -6.53
C PRO A 565 -19.27 4.55 -7.96
N SER A 566 -18.99 5.40 -8.96
CA SER A 566 -18.93 5.00 -10.37
C SER A 566 -17.52 5.13 -10.93
N ASP A 567 -17.10 4.14 -11.70
CA ASP A 567 -15.86 4.18 -12.48
C ASP A 567 -15.92 5.27 -13.56
N VAL A 568 -14.81 5.97 -13.79
CA VAL A 568 -14.68 6.98 -14.85
C VAL A 568 -13.72 6.49 -15.92
N ILE A 569 -14.26 6.21 -17.10
CA ILE A 569 -13.46 5.90 -18.29
C ILE A 569 -13.35 7.17 -19.12
N GLY A 570 -12.14 7.71 -19.23
CA GLY A 570 -11.87 8.90 -20.04
C GLY A 570 -11.95 10.23 -19.28
N ALA A 571 -11.66 10.22 -17.97
CA ALA A 571 -11.45 11.46 -17.24
C ALA A 571 -10.28 12.23 -17.88
N THR A 572 -10.47 13.52 -18.11
CA THR A 572 -9.45 14.37 -18.73
C THR A 572 -8.69 15.12 -17.65
N VAL A 573 -7.41 14.82 -17.50
CA VAL A 573 -6.48 15.55 -16.63
C VAL A 573 -5.75 16.59 -17.46
N THR A 574 -5.87 17.86 -17.07
CA THR A 574 -5.19 18.97 -17.75
C THR A 574 -4.33 19.76 -16.77
N ASP A 575 -3.05 19.93 -17.10
CA ASP A 575 -2.12 20.85 -16.44
C ASP A 575 -1.47 21.69 -17.55
N ASN A 576 -1.98 22.91 -17.73
CA ASN A 576 -1.42 23.84 -18.70
C ASN A 576 -0.18 24.49 -18.10
N VAL A 577 0.96 23.84 -18.31
CA VAL A 577 2.26 24.30 -17.84
C VAL A 577 2.48 25.78 -18.22
N PRO A 578 2.68 26.67 -17.23
CA PRO A 578 2.92 28.09 -17.48
C PRO A 578 4.09 28.32 -18.43
N ALA A 579 4.03 29.38 -19.25
CA ALA A 579 5.09 29.70 -20.22
C ALA A 579 6.47 29.94 -19.58
N SER A 580 6.53 30.22 -18.28
CA SER A 580 7.76 30.32 -17.50
C SER A 580 8.39 28.98 -17.11
N LEU A 581 7.75 27.86 -17.43
CA LEU A 581 8.22 26.50 -17.13
C LEU A 581 8.46 25.70 -18.41
N SER A 582 9.45 24.81 -18.33
CA SER A 582 9.66 23.72 -19.30
C SER A 582 9.71 22.42 -18.52
N CYS A 583 8.71 21.55 -18.70
CA CYS A 583 8.54 20.35 -17.89
C CYS A 583 8.71 19.05 -18.70
N VAL A 584 9.18 18.01 -18.02
CA VAL A 584 8.97 16.61 -18.41
C VAL A 584 8.21 15.93 -17.28
N TRP A 585 7.39 14.94 -17.59
CA TRP A 585 6.54 14.31 -16.59
C TRP A 585 6.37 12.81 -16.81
N THR A 586 6.07 12.10 -15.72
CA THR A 586 5.69 10.67 -15.70
C THR A 586 4.37 10.49 -14.97
N CYS A 587 3.66 9.39 -15.23
CA CYS A 587 2.44 9.02 -14.51
C CYS A 587 2.46 7.56 -14.07
N VAL A 588 1.91 7.29 -12.89
CA VAL A 588 1.68 5.95 -12.35
C VAL A 588 0.25 5.85 -11.81
N GLY A 589 -0.49 4.84 -12.26
CA GLY A 589 -1.81 4.49 -11.73
C GLY A 589 -1.73 3.51 -10.56
N ALA A 590 -2.67 3.63 -9.62
CA ALA A 590 -2.85 2.75 -8.47
C ALA A 590 -4.32 2.34 -8.34
N GLY A 591 -4.61 1.17 -7.74
CA GLY A 591 -5.98 0.71 -7.50
C GLY A 591 -6.79 0.44 -8.78
N GLY A 592 -6.14 0.08 -9.89
CA GLY A 592 -6.81 -0.15 -11.18
C GLY A 592 -6.88 1.07 -12.11
N ALA A 593 -6.35 2.22 -11.69
CA ALA A 593 -6.21 3.39 -12.57
C ALA A 593 -5.20 3.16 -13.70
N SER A 594 -5.44 3.82 -14.84
CA SER A 594 -4.53 3.82 -16.01
C SER A 594 -4.34 5.23 -16.56
N CYS A 595 -3.11 5.56 -16.95
CA CYS A 595 -2.71 6.86 -17.50
C CYS A 595 -1.54 6.71 -18.50
N VAL A 596 -1.22 7.78 -19.23
CA VAL A 596 -0.06 7.81 -20.13
C VAL A 596 1.23 7.88 -19.30
N GLY A 597 2.11 6.89 -19.46
CA GLY A 597 3.27 6.72 -18.56
C GLY A 597 4.29 7.87 -18.54
N SER A 598 4.40 8.69 -19.60
CA SER A 598 5.27 9.88 -19.62
C SER A 598 4.96 10.86 -20.75
N GLY A 599 5.44 12.10 -20.61
CA GLY A 599 5.30 13.15 -21.61
C GLY A 599 6.19 14.39 -21.38
N ILE A 600 6.04 15.38 -22.25
CA ILE A 600 6.78 16.65 -22.23
C ILE A 600 5.80 17.83 -22.28
N GLY A 601 6.14 18.95 -21.63
CA GLY A 601 5.30 20.14 -21.59
C GLY A 601 4.03 19.95 -20.75
N SER A 602 2.92 20.53 -21.21
CA SER A 602 1.61 20.43 -20.56
C SER A 602 1.12 18.99 -20.47
N ILE A 603 0.35 18.69 -19.41
CA ILE A 603 -0.39 17.44 -19.29
C ILE A 603 -1.76 17.67 -19.93
N HIS A 604 -2.12 16.80 -20.86
CA HIS A 604 -3.48 16.67 -21.37
C HIS A 604 -3.72 15.20 -21.62
N ASP A 605 -4.08 14.51 -20.54
CA ASP A 605 -4.12 13.05 -20.49
C ASP A 605 -5.56 12.57 -20.26
N CYS A 606 -5.85 11.40 -20.83
CA CYS A 606 -7.14 10.74 -20.76
C CYS A 606 -6.95 9.47 -19.91
N VAL A 607 -7.51 9.47 -18.71
CA VAL A 607 -7.26 8.45 -17.70
C VAL A 607 -8.50 7.59 -17.45
N VAL A 608 -8.26 6.36 -17.00
CA VAL A 608 -9.29 5.50 -16.43
C VAL A 608 -9.11 5.53 -14.92
N LEU A 609 -10.16 5.88 -14.20
CA LEU A 609 -10.21 5.93 -12.73
C LEU A 609 -11.36 5.07 -12.23
N ALA A 610 -11.06 3.83 -11.86
CA ALA A 610 -11.99 3.00 -11.11
C ALA A 610 -12.34 3.61 -9.76
N THR A 611 -13.45 3.17 -9.16
CA THR A 611 -13.89 3.55 -7.82
C THR A 611 -12.77 3.33 -6.80
N GLY A 612 -12.42 4.36 -6.04
CA GLY A 612 -11.34 4.36 -5.04
C GLY A 612 -9.91 4.40 -5.61
N SER A 613 -9.74 4.43 -6.93
CA SER A 613 -8.43 4.42 -7.59
C SER A 613 -7.81 5.81 -7.71
N SER A 614 -6.51 5.88 -8.01
CA SER A 614 -5.80 7.16 -8.21
C SER A 614 -4.71 7.08 -9.28
N ALA A 615 -4.44 8.21 -9.94
CA ALA A 615 -3.33 8.42 -10.85
C ALA A 615 -2.44 9.56 -10.34
N THR A 616 -1.12 9.34 -10.29
CA THR A 616 -0.16 10.33 -9.81
C THR A 616 0.84 10.72 -10.89
N TYR A 617 0.92 12.02 -11.19
CA TYR A 617 1.90 12.62 -12.08
C TYR A 617 3.04 13.25 -11.29
N THR A 618 4.27 13.04 -11.76
CA THR A 618 5.47 13.74 -11.28
C THR A 618 6.03 14.58 -12.43
N ALA A 619 6.07 15.90 -12.28
CA ALA A 619 6.51 16.83 -13.31
C ALA A 619 7.77 17.60 -12.88
N ASP A 620 8.90 17.29 -13.52
CA ASP A 620 10.19 17.97 -13.35
C ASP A 620 10.26 19.18 -14.28
N CYS A 621 10.25 20.40 -13.70
CA CYS A 621 10.10 21.64 -14.44
C CYS A 621 11.29 22.59 -14.23
N LEU A 622 11.91 23.04 -15.33
CA LEU A 622 12.87 24.14 -15.33
C LEU A 622 12.15 25.49 -15.36
N ILE A 623 12.44 26.37 -14.40
CA ILE A 623 11.92 27.74 -14.36
C ILE A 623 12.80 28.64 -15.22
N SER A 624 12.20 29.36 -16.15
CA SER A 624 12.88 30.37 -16.96
C SER A 624 13.64 31.35 -16.06
N ALA A 625 14.91 31.60 -16.36
CA ALA A 625 15.74 32.55 -15.62
C ALA A 625 15.16 33.98 -15.63
N ALA A 626 14.33 34.31 -16.62
CA ALA A 626 13.67 35.62 -16.76
C ALA A 626 12.27 35.68 -16.11
N ALA A 627 11.83 34.62 -15.44
CA ALA A 627 10.52 34.60 -14.78
C ALA A 627 10.48 35.63 -13.62
N THR A 628 9.36 36.33 -13.49
CA THR A 628 9.13 37.35 -12.44
C THR A 628 7.71 37.21 -11.88
N GLY A 629 7.45 37.81 -10.72
CA GLY A 629 6.13 37.79 -10.09
C GLY A 629 5.85 36.48 -9.36
N THR A 630 4.67 35.90 -9.58
CA THR A 630 4.24 34.63 -8.98
C THR A 630 4.21 33.53 -10.03
N LEU A 631 4.82 32.40 -9.73
CA LEU A 631 4.70 31.18 -10.52
C LEU A 631 3.46 30.43 -10.04
N THR A 632 2.39 30.52 -10.82
CA THR A 632 1.13 29.83 -10.53
C THR A 632 0.95 28.70 -11.53
N ASN A 633 0.79 27.47 -11.05
CA ASN A 633 0.46 26.32 -11.89
C ASN A 633 -0.84 25.67 -11.41
N THR A 634 -1.76 25.41 -12.34
CA THR A 634 -3.10 24.91 -12.06
C THR A 634 -3.35 23.62 -12.85
N ALA A 635 -3.75 22.57 -12.13
CA ALA A 635 -4.22 21.33 -12.72
C ALA A 635 -5.72 21.17 -12.48
N THR A 636 -6.40 20.55 -13.43
CA THR A 636 -7.83 20.24 -13.38
C THR A 636 -8.07 18.80 -13.79
N VAL A 637 -9.07 18.17 -13.19
CA VAL A 637 -9.64 16.90 -13.67
C VAL A 637 -11.11 17.14 -14.01
N GLY A 638 -11.60 16.50 -15.07
CA GLY A 638 -13.02 16.54 -15.41
C GLY A 638 -13.48 15.30 -16.15
N SER A 639 -14.77 15.07 -16.17
CA SER A 639 -15.42 14.00 -16.93
C SER A 639 -16.84 14.41 -17.32
N ASP A 640 -17.50 13.61 -18.15
CA ASP A 640 -18.92 13.78 -18.49
C ASP A 640 -19.86 13.13 -17.45
N ILE A 641 -19.30 12.55 -16.38
CA ILE A 641 -20.03 11.95 -15.25
C ILE A 641 -20.24 13.04 -14.19
N ASP A 642 -21.46 13.12 -13.62
CA ASP A 642 -21.79 14.14 -12.63
C ASP A 642 -20.91 14.00 -11.39
N ASP A 643 -20.38 15.13 -10.92
CA ASP A 643 -19.52 15.19 -9.73
C ASP A 643 -20.26 15.89 -8.58
N PRO A 644 -20.42 15.26 -7.40
CA PRO A 644 -21.13 15.86 -6.27
C PRO A 644 -20.36 17.01 -5.62
N ILE A 645 -19.04 17.06 -5.80
CA ILE A 645 -18.14 18.00 -5.14
C ILE A 645 -17.21 18.66 -6.17
N PRO A 646 -17.71 19.29 -7.25
CA PRO A 646 -16.86 19.77 -8.36
C PRO A 646 -15.83 20.84 -7.95
N GLY A 647 -15.93 21.38 -6.73
CA GLY A 647 -14.95 22.32 -6.17
C GLY A 647 -13.59 21.71 -5.84
N ASN A 648 -13.45 20.38 -5.74
CA ASN A 648 -12.18 19.68 -5.51
C ASN A 648 -11.48 19.26 -6.82
N ASN A 649 -12.06 19.59 -7.98
CA ASN A 649 -11.57 19.22 -9.32
C ASN A 649 -10.56 20.20 -9.93
N THR A 650 -10.12 21.19 -9.15
CA THR A 650 -9.08 22.13 -9.54
C THR A 650 -8.11 22.33 -8.39
N ALA A 651 -6.82 22.18 -8.66
CA ALA A 651 -5.76 22.44 -7.70
C ALA A 651 -4.75 23.43 -8.28
N THR A 652 -4.43 24.45 -7.50
CA THR A 652 -3.47 25.49 -7.87
C THR A 652 -2.36 25.53 -6.84
N ASP A 653 -1.12 25.44 -7.31
CA ASP A 653 0.08 25.74 -6.54
C ASP A 653 0.61 27.13 -6.97
N SER A 654 1.06 27.94 -6.02
CA SER A 654 1.53 29.30 -6.27
C SER A 654 2.75 29.64 -5.45
N ASP A 655 3.84 29.90 -6.15
CA ASP A 655 5.12 30.30 -5.59
C ASP A 655 5.41 31.77 -5.84
N THR A 656 5.94 32.44 -4.82
CA THR A 656 6.58 33.74 -5.03
C THR A 656 7.96 33.56 -5.66
N LEU A 657 8.27 34.29 -6.75
CA LEU A 657 9.57 34.18 -7.40
C LEU A 657 10.58 35.16 -6.79
N GLY A 658 11.57 34.60 -6.09
CA GLY A 658 12.72 35.33 -5.56
C GLY A 658 13.89 35.27 -6.54
N ALA A 659 14.07 36.30 -7.37
CA ALA A 659 15.19 36.37 -8.28
C ALA A 659 16.53 36.50 -7.52
N SER A 660 17.49 35.65 -7.87
CA SER A 660 18.86 35.69 -7.36
C SER A 660 19.86 35.70 -8.51
N ALA A 661 20.51 36.85 -8.69
CA ALA A 661 21.54 37.06 -9.70
C ALA A 661 22.84 37.43 -8.98
N ASP A 662 23.92 36.69 -9.28
CA ASP A 662 25.27 36.96 -8.79
C ASP A 662 25.94 37.82 -9.86
N VAL A 663 25.71 39.13 -9.77
CA VAL A 663 26.38 40.07 -10.67
C VAL A 663 27.80 40.27 -10.16
N SER A 664 28.72 40.58 -11.06
CA SER A 664 30.12 40.84 -10.69
C SER A 664 30.73 41.81 -11.69
N ILE A 665 31.74 42.56 -11.26
CA ILE A 665 32.46 43.48 -12.14
C ILE A 665 33.97 43.33 -11.99
N ALA A 666 34.66 43.35 -13.12
CA ALA A 666 36.12 43.40 -13.20
C ALA A 666 36.53 44.63 -14.00
N LYS A 667 37.62 45.27 -13.58
CA LYS A 667 38.16 46.47 -14.23
C LYS A 667 39.68 46.40 -14.25
N THR A 668 40.26 46.68 -15.41
CA THR A 668 41.71 46.90 -15.52
C THR A 668 42.07 47.68 -16.78
N ASP A 669 43.16 48.43 -16.76
CA ASP A 669 43.83 48.93 -17.98
C ASP A 669 45.09 48.11 -18.34
N GLY A 670 45.43 47.10 -17.53
CA GLY A 670 46.60 46.26 -17.68
C GLY A 670 47.94 46.95 -17.39
N GLN A 671 47.94 48.16 -16.83
CA GLN A 671 49.14 48.98 -16.64
C GLN A 671 49.35 49.41 -15.18
N ALA A 672 50.55 49.14 -14.65
CA ALA A 672 50.93 49.63 -13.31
C ALA A 672 51.19 51.14 -13.26
N SER A 673 51.42 51.77 -14.42
CA SER A 673 51.72 53.19 -14.55
C SER A 673 51.30 53.74 -15.91
N VAL A 674 50.88 54.99 -15.94
CA VAL A 674 50.43 55.70 -17.14
C VAL A 674 51.10 57.07 -17.22
N ASN A 675 51.33 57.58 -18.44
CA ASN A 675 51.97 58.88 -18.64
C ASN A 675 50.94 60.00 -18.70
N ALA A 676 51.19 61.12 -18.01
CA ALA A 676 50.37 62.32 -18.19
C ALA A 676 50.37 62.77 -19.66
N GLY A 677 49.22 63.20 -20.18
CA GLY A 677 49.03 63.60 -21.59
C GLY A 677 48.90 62.46 -22.60
N SER A 678 48.95 61.21 -22.16
CA SER A 678 48.62 60.04 -22.98
C SER A 678 47.18 59.57 -22.74
N ALA A 679 46.73 58.52 -23.42
CA ALA A 679 45.45 57.88 -23.11
C ALA A 679 45.69 56.45 -22.61
N THR A 680 44.96 56.05 -21.57
CA THR A 680 44.85 54.64 -21.15
C THR A 680 43.48 54.09 -21.53
N VAL A 681 43.37 52.77 -21.70
CA VAL A 681 42.12 52.10 -22.08
C VAL A 681 41.75 51.07 -21.02
N TYR A 682 40.64 51.31 -20.34
CA TYR A 682 40.06 50.37 -19.38
C TYR A 682 39.20 49.33 -20.10
N THR A 683 39.39 48.06 -19.73
CA THR A 683 38.42 46.99 -19.97
C THR A 683 37.61 46.80 -18.70
N ILE A 684 36.30 47.00 -18.78
CA ILE A 684 35.36 46.84 -17.66
C ILE A 684 34.35 45.77 -18.04
N THR A 685 34.36 44.62 -17.37
CA THR A 685 33.46 43.51 -17.68
C THR A 685 32.52 43.28 -16.52
N ALA A 686 31.21 43.40 -16.79
CA ALA A 686 30.16 43.03 -15.84
C ALA A 686 29.51 41.72 -16.29
N SER A 687 29.37 40.77 -15.36
CA SER A 687 28.87 39.41 -15.63
C SER A 687 27.78 39.03 -14.65
N ASN A 688 26.94 38.05 -14.99
CA ASN A 688 25.99 37.42 -14.07
C ASN A 688 26.20 35.90 -14.04
N THR A 689 26.77 35.40 -12.94
CA THR A 689 26.99 33.96 -12.69
C THR A 689 25.87 33.30 -11.90
N GLY A 690 24.84 34.07 -11.53
CA GLY A 690 23.67 33.59 -10.81
C GLY A 690 22.65 32.92 -11.72
N PRO A 691 21.71 32.15 -11.12
CA PRO A 691 20.69 31.42 -11.86
C PRO A 691 19.62 32.34 -12.48
N SER A 692 19.34 33.50 -11.89
CA SER A 692 18.29 34.40 -12.38
C SER A 692 18.84 35.48 -13.30
N HIS A 693 18.01 35.92 -14.25
CA HIS A 693 18.26 37.07 -15.11
C HIS A 693 18.25 38.38 -14.31
N ALA A 694 19.22 39.26 -14.57
CA ALA A 694 19.26 40.62 -14.05
C ALA A 694 18.94 41.62 -15.17
N PRO A 695 17.65 41.91 -15.43
CA PRO A 695 17.27 42.97 -16.34
C PRO A 695 17.65 44.33 -15.74
N ALA A 696 18.15 45.24 -16.58
CA ALA A 696 18.48 46.61 -16.17
C ALA A 696 19.46 46.71 -14.98
N ALA A 697 20.40 45.77 -14.85
CA ALA A 697 21.54 45.95 -13.95
C ALA A 697 22.26 47.25 -14.31
N THR A 698 22.67 48.04 -13.32
CA THR A 698 23.29 49.35 -13.55
C THR A 698 24.79 49.23 -13.40
N VAL A 699 25.53 49.56 -14.46
CA VAL A 699 27.00 49.71 -14.42
C VAL A 699 27.32 51.18 -14.28
N VAL A 700 28.08 51.52 -13.23
CA VAL A 700 28.55 52.87 -12.95
C VAL A 700 30.08 52.90 -12.95
N ASP A 701 30.66 53.82 -13.70
CA ASP A 701 32.09 54.16 -13.69
C ASP A 701 32.20 55.69 -13.77
N ASN A 702 32.57 56.31 -12.65
CA ASN A 702 32.82 57.73 -12.59
C ASN A 702 34.30 57.96 -12.84
N PHE A 703 34.64 58.33 -14.08
CA PHE A 703 36.03 58.56 -14.44
C PHE A 703 36.65 59.64 -13.54
N PRO A 704 37.90 59.45 -13.10
CA PRO A 704 38.62 60.44 -12.32
C PRO A 704 38.73 61.76 -13.09
N ALA A 705 38.83 62.88 -12.37
CA ALA A 705 39.00 64.20 -12.98
C ALA A 705 40.26 64.31 -13.88
N ALA A 706 41.23 63.41 -13.70
CA ALA A 706 42.38 63.27 -14.58
C ALA A 706 42.01 62.77 -16.00
N CYS A 707 40.90 62.06 -16.18
CA CYS A 707 40.38 61.65 -17.49
C CYS A 707 39.61 62.81 -18.14
N VAL A 708 40.14 63.36 -19.24
CA VAL A 708 39.53 64.44 -20.00
C VAL A 708 38.74 63.86 -21.16
N ALA A 709 37.43 64.15 -21.21
CA ALA A 709 36.53 63.70 -22.27
C ALA A 709 36.61 62.18 -22.57
N PRO A 710 36.39 61.31 -21.57
CA PRO A 710 36.43 59.86 -21.79
C PRO A 710 35.34 59.41 -22.77
N THR A 711 35.63 58.37 -23.52
CA THR A 711 34.70 57.74 -24.47
C THR A 711 34.73 56.24 -24.30
N TRP A 712 33.60 55.57 -24.51
CA TRP A 712 33.52 54.13 -24.33
C TRP A 712 32.66 53.46 -25.39
N THR A 713 32.97 52.20 -25.68
CA THR A 713 32.11 51.27 -26.42
C THR A 713 31.71 50.11 -25.53
N CYS A 714 30.63 49.42 -25.84
CA CYS A 714 30.23 48.21 -25.12
C CYS A 714 29.74 47.11 -26.05
N VAL A 715 30.10 45.88 -25.71
CA VAL A 715 29.67 44.67 -26.40
C VAL A 715 29.10 43.67 -25.39
N GLY A 716 28.01 43.00 -25.77
CA GLY A 716 27.40 41.94 -24.99
C GLY A 716 27.87 40.55 -25.40
N ALA A 717 27.87 39.61 -24.46
CA ALA A 717 28.17 38.19 -24.65
C ALA A 717 27.16 37.33 -23.87
N GLY A 718 26.90 36.11 -24.33
CA GLY A 718 25.97 35.19 -23.65
C GLY A 718 24.54 35.75 -23.51
N GLY A 719 24.08 36.54 -24.48
CA GLY A 719 22.78 37.23 -24.44
C GLY A 719 22.77 38.55 -23.67
N GLY A 720 23.89 38.94 -23.06
CA GLY A 720 24.05 40.26 -22.46
C GLY A 720 23.90 41.37 -23.51
N SER A 721 23.38 42.53 -23.10
CA SER A 721 23.26 43.69 -23.98
C SER A 721 23.45 45.00 -23.24
N CYS A 722 24.01 45.98 -23.95
CA CYS A 722 24.37 47.29 -23.43
C CYS A 722 24.33 48.33 -24.57
N PRO A 723 24.31 49.63 -24.26
CA PRO A 723 24.44 50.68 -25.28
C PRO A 723 25.77 50.57 -26.04
N ALA A 724 25.74 50.65 -27.38
CA ALA A 724 26.92 50.37 -28.21
C ALA A 724 28.11 51.30 -27.94
N SER A 725 27.86 52.57 -27.60
CA SER A 725 28.89 53.55 -27.26
C SER A 725 28.34 54.76 -26.49
N GLY A 726 29.25 55.55 -25.91
CA GLY A 726 28.94 56.81 -25.25
C GLY A 726 30.18 57.63 -24.90
N SER A 727 29.95 58.76 -24.22
CA SER A 727 30.98 59.69 -23.78
C SER A 727 30.73 60.13 -22.33
N GLY A 728 31.77 60.56 -21.63
CA GLY A 728 31.71 60.87 -20.20
C GLY A 728 31.67 59.61 -19.33
N ASN A 729 31.16 59.76 -18.11
CA ASN A 729 30.99 58.67 -17.14
C ASN A 729 30.05 57.58 -17.67
N ILE A 730 30.28 56.35 -17.23
CA ILE A 730 29.35 55.24 -17.47
C ILE A 730 28.32 55.28 -16.35
N ASN A 731 27.05 55.39 -16.72
CA ASN A 731 25.91 55.15 -15.83
C ASN A 731 24.80 54.57 -16.71
N GLN A 732 24.92 53.27 -16.99
CA GLN A 732 24.13 52.60 -18.01
C GLN A 732 23.41 51.41 -17.42
N GLY A 733 22.13 51.29 -17.77
CA GLY A 733 21.37 50.05 -17.61
C GLY A 733 21.84 49.04 -18.65
N VAL A 734 22.17 47.84 -18.19
CA VAL A 734 22.59 46.71 -19.01
C VAL A 734 21.70 45.50 -18.72
N ASN A 735 21.56 44.64 -19.71
CA ASN A 735 20.86 43.38 -19.58
C ASN A 735 21.87 42.27 -19.31
N LEU A 736 21.74 41.57 -18.18
CA LEU A 736 22.63 40.45 -17.82
C LEU A 736 21.82 39.16 -17.60
N PRO A 737 21.56 38.35 -18.65
CA PRO A 737 21.01 36.99 -18.52
C PRO A 737 21.88 36.11 -17.61
N ALA A 738 21.32 35.00 -17.11
CA ALA A 738 22.11 34.00 -16.40
C ALA A 738 23.24 33.46 -17.28
N GLY A 739 24.49 33.57 -16.82
CA GLY A 739 25.70 33.26 -17.60
C GLY A 739 26.11 34.32 -18.63
N GLY A 740 25.37 35.43 -18.74
CA GLY A 740 25.64 36.52 -19.66
C GLY A 740 26.64 37.54 -19.11
N ALA A 741 27.24 38.33 -20.01
CA ALA A 741 28.17 39.40 -19.66
C ALA A 741 28.10 40.57 -20.64
N VAL A 742 28.59 41.73 -20.20
CA VAL A 742 28.86 42.90 -21.05
C VAL A 742 30.27 43.41 -20.77
N SER A 743 30.96 43.90 -21.79
CA SER A 743 32.32 44.44 -21.66
C SER A 743 32.39 45.82 -22.27
N PHE A 744 32.76 46.81 -21.45
CA PHE A 744 33.04 48.18 -21.87
C PHE A 744 34.53 48.35 -22.15
N THR A 745 34.84 48.93 -23.31
CA THR A 745 36.18 49.41 -23.66
C THR A 745 36.18 50.92 -23.55
N ALA A 746 36.79 51.46 -22.50
CA ALA A 746 36.74 52.88 -22.17
C ALA A 746 38.11 53.56 -22.30
N SER A 747 38.20 54.52 -23.23
CA SER A 747 39.36 55.40 -23.37
C SER A 747 39.31 56.54 -22.36
N CYS A 748 40.36 56.67 -21.56
CA CYS A 748 40.61 57.79 -20.65
C CYS A 748 41.84 58.57 -21.14
N PRO A 749 41.65 59.67 -21.89
CA PRO A 749 42.71 60.64 -22.15
C PRO A 749 43.12 61.33 -20.84
N ILE A 750 44.39 61.25 -20.46
CA ILE A 750 44.88 61.76 -19.17
C ILE A 750 45.32 63.22 -19.33
N SER A 751 44.79 64.11 -18.49
CA SER A 751 45.19 65.52 -18.44
C SER A 751 46.70 65.66 -18.33
N GLY A 752 47.27 66.58 -19.11
CA GLY A 752 48.71 66.80 -19.09
C GLY A 752 49.27 67.41 -17.80
N SER A 753 48.41 67.91 -16.92
CA SER A 753 48.78 68.39 -15.60
C SER A 753 48.51 67.37 -14.48
N ALA A 754 48.05 66.16 -14.82
CA ALA A 754 47.74 65.13 -13.82
C ALA A 754 49.03 64.59 -13.17
N SER A 755 48.97 64.32 -11.87
CA SER A 755 50.04 63.71 -11.09
C SER A 755 49.45 62.85 -9.97
N GLY A 756 50.27 62.00 -9.34
CA GLY A 756 49.81 61.11 -8.27
C GLY A 756 49.37 59.74 -8.80
N VAL A 757 48.22 59.25 -8.37
CA VAL A 757 47.67 57.94 -8.77
C VAL A 757 46.37 58.15 -9.53
N LEU A 758 46.26 57.52 -10.71
CA LEU A 758 45.02 57.39 -11.45
C LEU A 758 44.27 56.19 -10.85
N SER A 759 43.28 56.46 -10.01
CA SER A 759 42.44 55.43 -9.40
C SER A 759 41.04 55.53 -9.97
N ASN A 760 40.59 54.49 -10.67
CA ASN A 760 39.25 54.44 -11.26
C ASN A 760 38.47 53.23 -10.73
N THR A 761 37.23 53.45 -10.32
CA THR A 761 36.36 52.43 -9.72
C THR A 761 35.09 52.27 -10.54
N ALA A 762 34.79 51.03 -10.92
CA ALA A 762 33.52 50.64 -11.52
C ALA A 762 32.70 49.80 -10.52
N THR A 763 31.38 49.93 -10.58
CA THR A 763 30.44 49.14 -9.80
C THR A 763 29.31 48.59 -10.66
N VAL A 764 28.77 47.44 -10.30
CA VAL A 764 27.53 46.88 -10.86
C VAL A 764 26.51 46.65 -9.75
N THR A 765 25.25 46.97 -10.00
CA THR A 765 24.14 46.66 -9.08
C THR A 765 22.94 46.12 -9.85
N SER A 766 22.15 45.25 -9.24
CA SER A 766 20.88 44.78 -9.81
C SER A 766 19.75 44.84 -8.77
N SER A 767 18.51 44.71 -9.22
CA SER A 767 17.36 44.58 -8.33
C SER A 767 17.15 43.17 -7.77
N ALA A 768 17.83 42.16 -8.34
CA ALA A 768 17.80 40.79 -7.84
C ALA A 768 18.73 40.66 -6.61
N THR A 769 18.44 39.68 -5.75
CA THR A 769 19.30 39.45 -4.57
C THR A 769 20.63 38.87 -5.02
N ASP A 770 21.71 39.57 -4.70
CA ASP A 770 23.06 39.15 -4.99
C ASP A 770 23.64 38.34 -3.82
N PRO A 771 23.99 37.04 -4.02
CA PRO A 771 24.56 36.21 -2.96
C PRO A 771 26.01 36.56 -2.62
N ASN A 772 26.73 37.31 -3.46
CA ASN A 772 28.12 37.68 -3.27
C ASN A 772 28.39 39.17 -3.56
N PRO A 773 27.77 40.11 -2.84
CA PRO A 773 27.86 41.54 -3.16
C PRO A 773 29.27 42.14 -3.10
N ALA A 774 30.27 41.42 -2.61
CA ALA A 774 31.66 41.88 -2.54
C ALA A 774 32.34 41.97 -3.92
N ASN A 775 31.88 41.22 -4.92
CA ASN A 775 32.42 41.24 -6.29
C ASN A 775 31.78 42.34 -7.17
N ASN A 776 30.93 43.20 -6.59
CA ASN A 776 30.20 44.26 -7.30
C ASN A 776 30.93 45.59 -7.41
N SER A 777 32.20 45.64 -6.99
CA SER A 777 33.06 46.81 -7.16
C SER A 777 34.48 46.37 -7.55
N ALA A 778 35.03 47.03 -8.57
CA ALA A 778 36.40 46.82 -9.00
C ALA A 778 37.10 48.18 -9.15
N THR A 779 38.28 48.30 -8.54
CA THR A 779 39.14 49.48 -8.64
C THR A 779 40.45 49.11 -9.30
N ASP A 780 40.84 49.89 -10.31
CA ASP A 780 42.16 49.81 -10.93
C ASP A 780 42.94 51.08 -10.56
N THR A 781 44.23 50.91 -10.24
CA THR A 781 45.12 52.00 -9.81
C THR A 781 46.43 51.96 -10.58
N SER A 782 46.76 53.05 -11.24
CA SER A 782 48.02 53.21 -11.98
C SER A 782 48.75 54.47 -11.50
N ALA A 783 50.06 54.39 -11.31
CA ALA A 783 50.86 55.58 -10.99
C ALA A 783 50.92 56.53 -12.20
N ILE A 784 50.65 57.82 -12.00
CA ILE A 784 50.79 58.83 -13.05
C ILE A 784 52.23 59.30 -13.08
N ILE A 785 52.93 58.97 -14.17
CA ILE A 785 54.28 59.44 -14.43
C ILE A 785 54.16 60.85 -15.02
N ALA A 786 54.48 61.85 -14.19
CA ALA A 786 54.62 63.22 -14.63
C ALA A 786 55.88 63.38 -15.50
N PRO A 787 55.87 64.26 -16.51
CA PRO A 787 57.07 64.59 -17.26
C PRO A 787 58.12 65.19 -16.31
N VAL A 788 59.31 64.61 -16.31
CA VAL A 788 60.48 65.16 -15.63
C VAL A 788 61.28 65.92 -16.67
N VAL A 789 61.70 67.13 -16.32
CA VAL A 789 62.63 67.92 -17.11
C VAL A 789 64.02 67.75 -16.51
N SER A 790 64.98 67.34 -17.33
CA SER A 790 66.40 67.33 -16.97
C SER A 790 67.16 68.29 -17.87
N ILE A 791 68.25 68.83 -17.34
CA ILE A 791 69.21 69.62 -18.11
C ILE A 791 70.53 68.87 -18.09
N SER A 792 71.09 68.57 -19.27
CA SER A 792 72.46 68.11 -19.40
C SER A 792 73.32 69.29 -19.83
N GLY A 793 74.37 69.58 -19.05
CA GLY A 793 75.28 70.67 -19.33
C GLY A 793 76.36 70.33 -20.35
N GLY A 794 77.01 71.38 -20.85
CA GLY A 794 78.33 71.31 -21.47
C GLY A 794 79.36 71.99 -20.57
N THR A 795 80.64 71.67 -20.76
CA THR A 795 81.75 72.39 -20.13
C THR A 795 82.56 73.10 -21.19
N ILE A 796 82.98 74.32 -20.92
CA ILE A 796 83.92 75.06 -21.74
C ILE A 796 85.12 75.48 -20.88
N THR A 797 86.30 75.54 -21.49
CA THR A 797 87.52 76.00 -20.81
C THR A 797 87.68 77.50 -21.03
N GLU A 798 88.06 78.23 -19.98
CA GLU A 798 88.29 79.67 -20.02
C GLU A 798 89.36 80.04 -21.08
N GLY A 799 89.09 81.06 -21.90
CA GLY A 799 90.00 81.56 -22.94
C GLY A 799 89.87 80.93 -24.33
N ASP A 800 88.85 80.10 -24.58
CA ASP A 800 88.58 79.54 -25.92
C ASP A 800 87.83 80.54 -26.82
N SER A 801 88.59 81.47 -27.42
CA SER A 801 88.10 82.64 -28.18
C SER A 801 87.32 82.32 -29.48
N GLY A 802 86.99 81.05 -29.74
CA GLY A 802 86.23 80.60 -30.92
C GLY A 802 84.77 80.21 -30.64
N THR A 803 84.41 79.99 -29.38
CA THR A 803 83.10 79.41 -29.04
C THR A 803 82.12 80.49 -28.59
N ALA A 804 81.19 80.88 -29.46
CA ALA A 804 80.23 81.97 -29.21
C ALA A 804 79.05 81.58 -28.30
N ASN A 805 78.75 80.29 -28.15
CA ASN A 805 77.61 79.80 -27.35
C ASN A 805 77.91 78.45 -26.71
N LEU A 806 77.56 78.28 -25.43
CA LEU A 806 77.48 77.00 -24.75
C LEU A 806 76.04 76.51 -24.78
N GLN A 807 75.83 75.30 -25.28
CA GLN A 807 74.50 74.72 -25.44
C GLN A 807 74.20 73.75 -24.30
N PHE A 808 73.06 73.94 -23.66
CA PHE A 808 72.50 73.00 -22.70
C PHE A 808 71.29 72.34 -23.35
N MET A 809 71.24 71.02 -23.28
CA MET A 809 70.09 70.27 -23.77
C MET A 809 69.13 70.07 -22.61
N VAL A 810 67.94 70.66 -22.74
CA VAL A 810 66.83 70.44 -21.82
C VAL A 810 66.00 69.31 -22.40
N THR A 811 65.91 68.20 -21.67
CA THR A 811 65.21 66.99 -22.11
C THR A 811 64.00 66.74 -21.21
N ARG A 812 62.89 66.32 -21.79
CA ARG A 812 61.70 65.85 -21.06
C ARG A 812 61.55 64.34 -21.18
N THR A 813 61.00 63.70 -20.15
CA THR A 813 60.81 62.23 -20.15
C THR A 813 59.61 61.75 -20.95
N SER A 814 58.63 62.62 -21.25
CA SER A 814 57.47 62.31 -22.09
C SER A 814 57.03 63.54 -22.87
N ASN A 815 56.43 63.34 -24.06
CA ASN A 815 55.96 64.44 -24.91
C ASN A 815 54.44 64.61 -24.91
N GLY A 816 53.70 63.97 -23.99
CA GLY A 816 52.24 64.01 -23.96
C GLY A 816 51.64 65.36 -23.58
N THR A 817 52.41 66.26 -22.97
CA THR A 817 51.89 67.47 -22.32
C THR A 817 52.61 68.71 -22.82
N SER A 818 51.84 69.79 -22.99
CA SER A 818 52.44 71.10 -23.27
C SER A 818 52.82 71.77 -21.96
N PHE A 819 54.07 72.20 -21.83
CA PHE A 819 54.52 72.99 -20.68
C PHE A 819 55.69 73.89 -21.07
N ASP A 820 55.82 74.97 -20.33
CA ASP A 820 56.90 75.94 -20.47
C ASP A 820 57.95 75.68 -19.40
N VAL A 821 59.22 75.67 -19.80
CA VAL A 821 60.38 75.62 -18.89
C VAL A 821 61.06 76.98 -18.95
N THR A 822 60.94 77.75 -17.88
CA THR A 822 61.75 78.95 -17.71
C THR A 822 63.18 78.55 -17.36
N VAL A 823 64.13 78.92 -18.21
CA VAL A 823 65.55 78.70 -18.02
C VAL A 823 66.21 80.02 -17.67
N THR A 824 66.80 80.09 -16.49
CA THR A 824 67.61 81.22 -16.03
C THR A 824 69.02 80.77 -15.72
N SER A 825 70.02 81.47 -16.23
CA SER A 825 71.41 81.32 -15.78
C SER A 825 71.63 82.10 -14.48
N SER A 826 72.47 81.59 -13.59
CA SER A 826 72.90 82.25 -12.36
C SER A 826 74.40 82.10 -12.18
N ASP A 827 75.03 83.09 -11.54
CA ASP A 827 76.47 83.08 -11.30
C ASP A 827 76.88 81.90 -10.39
N GLY A 828 78.08 81.39 -10.68
CA GLY A 828 78.73 80.33 -9.93
C GLY A 828 80.24 80.55 -9.92
N THR A 829 80.99 79.64 -10.53
CA THR A 829 82.42 79.87 -10.83
C THR A 829 82.64 80.78 -12.04
N ALA A 830 81.61 80.97 -12.87
CA ALA A 830 81.55 81.94 -13.95
C ALA A 830 80.54 83.05 -13.58
N VAL A 831 80.82 84.29 -14.00
CA VAL A 831 80.06 85.51 -13.66
C VAL A 831 79.41 86.11 -14.91
N ALA A 832 78.11 86.42 -14.81
CA ALA A 832 77.35 87.04 -15.89
C ALA A 832 77.88 88.45 -16.21
N GLY A 833 78.05 88.74 -17.50
CA GLY A 833 78.60 89.99 -18.00
C GLY A 833 80.12 89.97 -18.18
N GLU A 834 80.84 89.08 -17.50
CA GLU A 834 82.28 88.88 -17.65
C GLU A 834 82.58 87.60 -18.45
N ASP A 835 82.05 86.45 -18.03
CA ASP A 835 82.34 85.14 -18.63
C ASP A 835 81.24 84.64 -19.58
N TYR A 836 80.00 85.07 -19.36
CA TYR A 836 78.85 84.69 -20.19
C TYR A 836 77.76 85.77 -20.14
N GLN A 837 76.89 85.82 -21.14
CA GLN A 837 75.71 86.71 -21.10
C GLN A 837 74.57 85.99 -20.36
N ALA A 838 74.00 86.64 -19.33
CA ALA A 838 72.87 86.07 -18.60
C ALA A 838 71.70 85.74 -19.54
N THR A 839 71.26 84.48 -19.52
CA THR A 839 70.13 83.97 -20.30
C THR A 839 68.92 83.82 -19.38
N ASN A 840 67.82 84.45 -19.76
CA ASN A 840 66.48 84.20 -19.22
C ASN A 840 65.55 83.97 -20.40
N THR A 841 65.17 82.71 -20.62
CA THR A 841 64.31 82.31 -21.74
C THR A 841 63.28 81.30 -21.28
N THR A 842 62.25 81.10 -22.10
CA THR A 842 61.25 80.06 -21.87
C THR A 842 61.29 79.09 -23.03
N LEU A 843 61.50 77.81 -22.73
CA LEU A 843 61.38 76.72 -23.69
C LEU A 843 59.97 76.17 -23.63
N SER A 844 59.24 76.25 -24.74
CA SER A 844 57.89 75.69 -24.84
C SER A 844 57.94 74.29 -25.42
N PHE A 845 57.72 73.29 -24.56
CA PHE A 845 57.53 71.92 -25.01
C PHE A 845 56.05 71.73 -25.35
N THR A 846 55.73 71.44 -26.62
CA THR A 846 54.34 71.17 -27.04
C THR A 846 53.97 69.70 -26.90
N ALA A 847 52.70 69.41 -26.65
CA ALA A 847 52.18 68.03 -26.70
C ALA A 847 52.42 67.41 -28.10
N GLY A 848 52.93 66.18 -28.14
CA GLY A 848 53.39 65.49 -29.35
C GLY A 848 54.70 66.00 -29.95
N GLY A 849 55.29 67.07 -29.41
CA GLY A 849 56.53 67.69 -29.90
C GLY A 849 57.81 66.94 -29.55
N ASN A 850 58.96 67.60 -29.74
CA ASN A 850 60.29 67.04 -29.49
C ASN A 850 60.54 66.68 -28.01
N PHE A 851 61.40 65.69 -27.76
CA PHE A 851 61.80 65.31 -26.40
C PHE A 851 62.90 66.22 -25.82
N SER A 852 63.60 66.97 -26.66
CA SER A 852 64.65 67.87 -26.24
C SER A 852 64.55 69.21 -26.96
N GLU A 853 64.90 70.26 -26.24
CA GLU A 853 65.08 71.61 -26.75
C GLU A 853 66.43 72.13 -26.29
N ILE A 854 67.07 72.98 -27.09
CA ILE A 854 68.40 73.52 -26.79
C ILE A 854 68.26 74.95 -26.27
N VAL A 855 68.84 75.21 -25.11
CA VAL A 855 69.12 76.58 -24.67
C VAL A 855 70.58 76.90 -24.95
N SER A 856 70.82 77.97 -25.70
CA SER A 856 72.15 78.50 -25.95
C SER A 856 72.43 79.64 -24.98
N VAL A 857 73.52 79.52 -24.22
CA VAL A 857 74.04 80.59 -23.36
C VAL A 857 75.23 81.20 -24.08
N PRO A 858 75.16 82.48 -24.50
CA PRO A 858 76.29 83.14 -25.13
C PRO A 858 77.47 83.23 -24.17
N ILE A 859 78.65 82.83 -24.63
CA ILE A 859 79.89 82.92 -23.85
C ILE A 859 80.60 84.22 -24.22
N ILE A 860 81.05 84.94 -23.20
CA ILE A 860 81.86 86.14 -23.36
C ILE A 860 83.30 85.64 -23.23
N GLY A 861 83.92 85.37 -24.38
CA GLY A 861 85.29 84.86 -24.51
C GLY A 861 86.17 85.80 -25.29
#